data_AF-A0A2P6VML5-F1
#
_entry.id   AF-A0A2P6VML5-F1
#
_cell.length_a   1.000
_cell.length_b   1.000
_cell.length_c   1.000
_cell.angle_alpha   90.00
_cell.angle_beta   90.00
_cell.angle_gamma   90.00
#
_symmetry.space_group_name_H-M   'P 1'
#
loop_
_entity.id
_entity.type
_entity.pdbx_description
1 polymer ?
#
loop_
_entity_poly.entity_id
_entity_poly.type
_entity_poly.pdbx_seq_one_letter_code
_entity_poly.pdbx_strand_id
1 'polypeptide(L)'
;MATDGKKHLSIVICGHVDSGKSTTTGRLIFELGGIAERELEKLKEEAAALGKSSFAFAFYMDRQKEERERGVTISCTTKEFFTDQFHYTIIDAPGHRDFIKNMISGAAQADVCLLMVPADGNFTTAIQKGDHKAGEIQGQTRQHARLLNLLGVKQLIVGVNKMDADTAGYKQERFNEISSEMKHMLVRVGWKPDFVEKCVPVLPISGWMGDNLIKKSEKMTWWSGCDVEAVDGKKIHIDTLLDALNNFVQVPERKTDAALRLPISGIYKIKGVGDVLAGRVEQGVVKPGDEVIFMPTHTTANKCEGKVFTVEMHHKRVDKAGPGDNVGMNIKGLDKGNMPRTGDVMILKSDATLKQVKDFTAQIQTLDIPGEVKAGYSPIGFVRCGRSACRITGINWKVGKETGGKKLEAPHSLKANEMAEVVFEPCQPLVVDSFKNCEGLSRIAFLDGNTAVMLGKVVKTTSNLSTNEASVLASRQMALVGKPCPTLTGLTFVKGDPVAIPSRTGPMVVEIWATWCGPCRVAFPHLSQLAHKYRAKGLLVVGINMGEEATHIRNFVQQQGDKIVYTVAVDDSGAAAQALMGAAGVSGIPHAFIIDASGTVQHHGHPMEPKFAQKLDEVCSAAAAPPPAGPPKRELPPVSASREELAGMPVRALKQILEERGISYAGLAEKSELVDRILERCSNVSYTR
;
A
#
# COMPACT_ATOMS: atom_id res chain seq x y z
N MET A 1 2.79 3.86 41.06
CA MET A 1 2.19 2.59 41.52
C MET A 1 2.75 1.46 40.68
N ALA A 2 3.20 0.37 41.31
CA ALA A 2 3.98 -0.68 40.67
C ALA A 2 3.14 -1.48 39.64
N THR A 3 3.80 -1.82 38.54
CA THR A 3 3.32 -2.65 37.41
C THR A 3 3.19 -4.15 37.77
N ASP A 4 3.30 -4.51 39.06
CA ASP A 4 3.39 -5.91 39.47
C ASP A 4 2.04 -6.63 39.31
N GLY A 5 1.95 -7.45 38.27
CA GLY A 5 0.92 -8.48 38.10
C GLY A 5 -0.39 -8.04 37.44
N LYS A 6 -0.60 -6.75 37.12
CA LYS A 6 -1.82 -6.30 36.43
C LYS A 6 -1.79 -6.68 34.95
N LYS A 7 -2.93 -7.15 34.43
CA LYS A 7 -3.05 -7.53 33.01
C LYS A 7 -3.10 -6.27 32.13
N HIS A 8 -2.44 -6.33 30.97
CA HIS A 8 -2.36 -5.22 30.03
C HIS A 8 -3.52 -5.21 29.02
N LEU A 9 -4.07 -4.02 28.78
CA LEU A 9 -5.13 -3.75 27.83
C LEU A 9 -4.87 -2.45 27.08
N SER A 10 -5.26 -2.41 25.81
CA SER A 10 -5.21 -1.19 25.01
C SER A 10 -6.61 -0.66 24.72
N ILE A 11 -6.84 0.64 24.98
CA ILE A 11 -8.11 1.32 24.70
C ILE A 11 -7.90 2.43 23.67
N VAL A 12 -8.75 2.48 22.64
CA VAL A 12 -8.81 3.61 21.71
C VAL A 12 -10.04 4.47 21.99
N ILE A 13 -9.88 5.79 21.92
CA ILE A 13 -10.98 6.74 22.06
C ILE A 13 -11.28 7.34 20.69
N CYS A 14 -12.50 7.10 20.21
CA CYS A 14 -12.93 7.49 18.87
C CYS A 14 -14.22 8.31 18.92
N GLY A 15 -14.47 9.14 17.91
CA GLY A 15 -15.68 9.96 17.83
C GLY A 15 -15.49 11.20 16.98
N HIS A 16 -16.58 11.92 16.72
CA HIS A 16 -16.58 13.14 15.92
C HIS A 16 -15.61 14.22 16.42
N VAL A 17 -15.20 15.14 15.55
CA VAL A 17 -14.56 16.39 15.98
C VAL A 17 -15.46 17.07 17.01
N ASP A 18 -14.84 17.65 18.03
CA ASP A 18 -15.54 18.29 19.14
C ASP A 18 -16.43 17.36 20.00
N SER A 19 -16.29 16.03 19.91
CA SER A 19 -16.95 15.11 20.87
C SER A 19 -16.27 15.06 22.26
N GLY A 20 -15.21 15.85 22.46
CA GLY A 20 -14.49 15.94 23.74
C GLY A 20 -13.62 14.72 24.09
N LYS A 21 -13.08 14.02 23.09
CA LYS A 21 -12.19 12.84 23.27
C LYS A 21 -11.00 13.15 24.16
N SER A 22 -10.09 14.02 23.71
CA SER A 22 -8.85 14.37 24.39
C SER A 22 -9.09 15.00 25.78
N THR A 23 -10.15 15.80 25.92
CA THR A 23 -10.58 16.36 27.21
C THR A 23 -10.97 15.26 28.20
N THR A 24 -11.79 14.31 27.77
CA THR A 24 -12.24 13.17 28.61
C THR A 24 -11.06 12.28 28.99
N THR A 25 -10.18 12.00 28.02
CA THR A 25 -8.94 11.25 28.24
C THR A 25 -8.04 11.93 29.28
N GLY A 26 -7.72 13.21 29.08
CA GLY A 26 -6.85 13.96 29.97
C GLY A 26 -7.45 14.08 31.38
N ARG A 27 -8.77 14.26 31.47
CA ARG A 27 -9.47 14.31 32.77
C ARG A 27 -9.43 12.97 33.49
N LEU A 28 -9.69 11.86 32.79
CA LEU A 28 -9.64 10.52 33.37
C LEU A 28 -8.23 10.20 33.91
N ILE A 29 -7.18 10.51 33.15
CA ILE A 29 -5.79 10.28 33.60
C ILE A 29 -5.46 11.16 34.81
N PHE A 30 -5.91 12.42 34.82
CA PHE A 30 -5.72 13.32 35.96
C PHE A 30 -6.36 12.78 37.23
N GLU A 31 -7.64 12.39 37.18
CA GLU A 31 -8.34 11.91 38.38
C GLU A 31 -7.83 10.55 38.89
N LEU A 32 -7.24 9.72 38.02
CA LEU A 32 -6.53 8.51 38.40
C LEU A 32 -5.11 8.75 38.91
N GLY A 33 -4.70 10.02 39.07
CA GLY A 33 -3.38 10.40 39.58
C GLY A 33 -2.23 10.19 38.60
N GLY A 34 -2.52 10.06 37.30
CA GLY A 34 -1.51 9.89 36.25
C GLY A 34 -0.84 11.21 35.80
N ILE A 35 -1.40 12.37 36.20
CA ILE A 35 -0.84 13.70 35.92
C ILE A 35 -0.57 14.41 37.24
N ALA A 36 0.65 14.92 37.42
CA ALA A 36 0.98 15.72 38.60
C ALA A 36 0.23 17.07 38.56
N GLU A 37 -0.28 17.54 39.70
CA GLU A 37 -1.03 18.81 39.79
C GLU A 37 -0.26 20.00 39.20
N ARG A 38 1.04 20.08 39.48
CA ARG A 38 1.94 21.11 38.93
C ARG A 38 2.03 21.08 37.40
N GLU A 39 1.99 19.89 36.80
CA GLU A 39 2.01 19.75 35.34
C GLU A 39 0.67 20.24 34.74
N LEU A 40 -0.44 19.94 35.40
CA LEU A 40 -1.76 20.41 34.99
C LEU A 40 -1.87 21.95 35.08
N GLU A 41 -1.35 22.57 36.13
CA GLU A 41 -1.31 24.04 36.26
C GLU A 41 -0.56 24.68 35.10
N LYS A 42 0.62 24.16 34.76
CA LYS A 42 1.38 24.63 33.61
C LYS A 42 0.59 24.49 32.30
N LEU A 43 -0.09 23.37 32.09
CA LEU A 43 -0.92 23.16 30.90
C LEU A 43 -2.12 24.12 30.85
N LYS A 44 -2.71 24.46 32.01
CA LYS A 44 -3.78 25.47 32.11
C LYS A 44 -3.26 26.86 31.74
N GLU A 45 -2.08 27.23 32.20
CA GLU A 45 -1.43 28.51 31.85
C GLU A 45 -1.12 28.59 30.35
N GLU A 46 -0.53 27.52 29.77
CA GLU A 46 -0.26 27.43 28.33
C GLU A 46 -1.56 27.53 27.50
N ALA A 47 -2.61 26.84 27.94
CA ALA A 47 -3.91 26.87 27.28
C ALA A 47 -4.56 28.26 27.37
N ALA A 48 -4.46 28.93 28.52
CA ALA A 48 -4.95 30.29 28.72
C ALA A 48 -4.19 31.30 27.85
N ALA A 49 -2.86 31.17 27.73
CA ALA A 49 -2.04 32.04 26.88
C ALA A 49 -2.41 31.96 25.40
N LEU A 50 -2.93 30.81 24.94
CA LEU A 50 -3.42 30.61 23.58
C LEU A 50 -4.92 30.93 23.42
N GLY A 51 -5.59 31.48 24.44
CA GLY A 51 -7.02 31.79 24.42
C GLY A 51 -7.93 30.56 24.44
N LYS A 52 -7.42 29.41 24.89
CA LYS A 52 -8.07 28.09 24.88
C LYS A 52 -8.12 27.45 26.26
N SER A 53 -8.50 28.20 27.28
CA SER A 53 -8.52 27.73 28.69
C SER A 53 -9.32 26.43 28.92
N SER A 54 -10.33 26.16 28.10
CA SER A 54 -11.13 24.92 28.12
C SER A 54 -10.39 23.67 27.59
N PHE A 55 -9.19 23.81 27.03
CA PHE A 55 -8.42 22.73 26.41
C PHE A 55 -7.28 22.20 27.31
N ALA A 56 -7.18 22.64 28.56
CA ALA A 56 -6.09 22.26 29.45
C ALA A 56 -5.87 20.73 29.56
N PHE A 57 -6.96 19.95 29.66
CA PHE A 57 -6.88 18.49 29.68
C PHE A 57 -6.50 17.89 28.31
N ALA A 58 -6.94 18.51 27.21
CA ALA A 58 -6.60 18.07 25.85
C ALA A 58 -5.11 18.27 25.54
N PHE A 59 -4.50 19.36 26.03
CA PHE A 59 -3.08 19.69 25.82
C PHE A 59 -2.11 18.67 26.42
N TYR A 60 -2.59 17.83 27.35
CA TYR A 60 -1.82 16.69 27.86
C TYR A 60 -1.63 15.59 26.80
N MET A 61 -2.64 15.39 25.95
CA MET A 61 -2.63 14.42 24.84
C MET A 61 -2.05 15.03 23.56
N ASP A 62 -2.39 16.29 23.28
CA ASP A 62 -1.92 17.03 22.11
C ASP A 62 -0.51 17.59 22.37
N ARG A 63 0.52 16.91 21.85
CA ARG A 63 1.93 17.28 22.08
C ARG A 63 2.51 18.14 20.98
N GLN A 64 1.95 18.09 19.77
CA GLN A 64 2.46 18.87 18.65
C GLN A 64 1.99 20.32 18.73
N LYS A 65 2.83 21.26 18.29
CA LYS A 65 2.51 22.68 18.32
C LYS A 65 1.28 22.97 17.45
N GLU A 66 1.23 22.33 16.28
CA GLU A 66 0.15 22.43 15.31
C GLU A 66 -1.19 21.91 15.86
N GLU A 67 -1.16 20.86 16.69
CA GLU A 67 -2.35 20.32 17.37
C GLU A 67 -2.92 21.33 18.37
N ARG A 68 -2.05 21.92 19.19
CA ARG A 68 -2.43 22.92 20.21
C ARG A 68 -2.95 24.21 19.58
N GLU A 69 -2.29 24.69 18.53
CA GLU A 69 -2.70 25.87 17.77
C GLU A 69 -4.05 25.68 17.07
N ARG A 70 -4.31 24.49 16.50
CA ARG A 70 -5.58 24.20 15.82
C ARG A 70 -6.69 23.71 16.76
N GLY A 71 -6.35 23.17 17.93
CA GLY A 71 -7.29 22.55 18.87
C GLY A 71 -7.89 21.23 18.33
N VAL A 72 -7.14 20.53 17.47
CA VAL A 72 -7.56 19.27 16.85
C VAL A 72 -6.39 18.29 16.89
N THR A 73 -6.63 17.10 17.43
CA THR A 73 -5.66 15.99 17.44
C THR A 73 -5.39 15.53 16.00
N ILE A 74 -4.09 15.47 15.64
CA ILE A 74 -3.61 15.09 14.31
C ILE A 74 -3.03 13.67 14.37
N SER A 75 -2.18 13.41 15.36
CA SER A 75 -1.45 12.16 15.54
C SER A 75 -2.01 11.37 16.71
N CYS A 76 -1.97 10.05 16.63
CA CYS A 76 -2.37 9.22 17.77
C CYS A 76 -1.29 9.29 18.87
N THR A 77 -1.65 9.84 20.02
CA THR A 77 -0.78 9.85 21.21
C THR A 77 -1.17 8.71 22.13
N THR A 78 -0.17 7.99 22.65
CA THR A 78 -0.35 6.94 23.64
C THR A 78 0.07 7.41 25.02
N LYS A 79 -0.75 7.10 26.03
CA LYS A 79 -0.46 7.30 27.45
C LYS A 79 -0.83 6.05 28.23
N GLU A 80 -0.40 5.97 29.49
CA GLU A 80 -0.78 4.89 30.38
C GLU A 80 -1.59 5.39 31.57
N PHE A 81 -2.48 4.53 32.05
CA PHE A 81 -3.14 4.70 33.34
C PHE A 81 -3.43 3.34 33.96
N PHE A 82 -3.75 3.32 35.24
CA PHE A 82 -3.99 2.10 36.00
C PHE A 82 -5.40 2.13 36.57
N THR A 83 -6.11 1.02 36.44
CA THR A 83 -7.28 0.73 37.28
C THR A 83 -6.87 -0.27 38.36
N ASP A 84 -7.80 -0.69 39.21
CA ASP A 84 -7.51 -1.70 40.23
C ASP A 84 -7.05 -3.02 39.60
N GLN A 85 -7.71 -3.46 38.53
CA GLN A 85 -7.44 -4.75 37.88
C GLN A 85 -6.44 -4.69 36.71
N PHE A 86 -6.39 -3.57 35.99
CA PHE A 86 -5.75 -3.50 34.67
C PHE A 86 -4.74 -2.37 34.55
N HIS A 87 -3.75 -2.60 33.68
CA HIS A 87 -2.86 -1.57 33.15
C HIS A 87 -3.33 -1.22 31.74
N TYR A 88 -3.76 0.02 31.55
CA TYR A 88 -4.26 0.49 30.27
C TYR A 88 -3.22 1.31 29.53
N THR A 89 -3.09 1.03 28.22
CA THR A 89 -2.56 1.98 27.25
C THR A 89 -3.73 2.67 26.56
N ILE A 90 -3.85 3.98 26.72
CA ILE A 90 -4.87 4.79 26.06
C ILE A 90 -4.32 5.38 24.77
N ILE A 91 -5.10 5.26 23.71
CA ILE A 91 -4.78 5.75 22.36
C ILE A 91 -5.83 6.80 22.03
N ASP A 92 -5.42 8.07 22.04
CA ASP A 92 -6.30 9.15 21.62
C ASP A 92 -6.28 9.25 20.10
N ALA A 93 -7.41 8.95 19.46
CA ALA A 93 -7.52 8.93 18.01
C ALA A 93 -8.05 10.27 17.47
N PRO A 94 -7.53 10.73 16.33
CA PRO A 94 -7.96 12.00 15.77
C PRO A 94 -9.43 11.94 15.34
N GLY A 95 -10.13 13.06 15.55
CA GLY A 95 -11.53 13.20 15.15
C GLY A 95 -11.70 13.53 13.67
N HIS A 96 -10.75 14.26 13.06
CA HIS A 96 -10.92 14.87 11.75
C HIS A 96 -10.84 13.87 10.59
N ARG A 97 -11.61 14.13 9.52
CA ARG A 97 -11.73 13.25 8.35
C ARG A 97 -10.38 12.99 7.66
N ASP A 98 -9.52 14.01 7.61
CA ASP A 98 -8.22 13.89 6.94
C ASP A 98 -7.21 13.02 7.70
N PHE A 99 -7.51 12.67 8.96
CA PHE A 99 -6.65 11.88 9.83
C PHE A 99 -7.20 10.49 10.13
N ILE A 100 -8.20 10.03 9.36
CA ILE A 100 -8.76 8.67 9.52
C ILE A 100 -7.69 7.59 9.38
N LYS A 101 -6.69 7.78 8.51
CA LYS A 101 -5.54 6.88 8.39
C LYS A 101 -4.79 6.66 9.72
N ASN A 102 -4.69 7.71 10.54
CA ASN A 102 -4.04 7.66 11.84
C ASN A 102 -4.96 6.95 12.85
N MET A 103 -6.27 7.24 12.82
CA MET A 103 -7.27 6.51 13.60
C MET A 103 -7.26 5.00 13.31
N ILE A 104 -7.17 4.58 12.04
CA ILE A 104 -7.06 3.16 11.65
C ILE A 104 -5.84 2.52 12.31
N SER A 105 -4.69 3.20 12.24
CA SER A 105 -3.45 2.70 12.83
C SER A 105 -3.51 2.60 14.36
N GLY A 106 -4.18 3.55 15.02
CA GLY A 106 -4.37 3.55 16.48
C GLY A 106 -5.40 2.51 16.93
N ALA A 107 -6.56 2.44 16.28
CA ALA A 107 -7.60 1.46 16.57
C ALA A 107 -7.15 0.03 16.25
N ALA A 108 -6.23 -0.16 15.30
CA ALA A 108 -5.56 -1.43 15.05
C ALA A 108 -4.69 -1.91 16.23
N GLN A 109 -4.46 -1.11 17.27
CA GLN A 109 -3.73 -1.55 18.46
C GLN A 109 -4.65 -1.77 19.67
N ALA A 110 -5.94 -1.48 19.56
CA ALA A 110 -6.86 -1.47 20.69
C ALA A 110 -7.63 -2.80 20.85
N ASP A 111 -7.84 -3.19 22.10
CA ASP A 111 -8.68 -4.31 22.52
C ASP A 111 -10.14 -3.87 22.80
N VAL A 112 -10.28 -2.64 23.31
CA VAL A 112 -11.55 -1.98 23.63
C VAL A 112 -11.61 -0.60 23.00
N CYS A 113 -12.80 -0.16 22.62
CA CYS A 113 -13.02 1.21 22.17
C CYS A 113 -14.04 1.94 23.04
N LEU A 114 -13.74 3.19 23.38
CA LEU A 114 -14.71 4.17 23.86
C LEU A 114 -15.12 5.08 22.70
N LEU A 115 -16.34 4.91 22.23
CA LEU A 115 -16.95 5.73 21.19
C LEU A 115 -17.67 6.92 21.83
N MET A 116 -17.08 8.10 21.66
CA MET A 116 -17.54 9.37 22.19
C MET A 116 -18.54 10.05 21.27
N VAL A 117 -19.70 10.40 21.82
CA VAL A 117 -20.83 11.03 21.12
C VAL A 117 -21.17 12.34 21.84
N PRO A 118 -21.21 13.48 21.15
CA PRO A 118 -21.62 14.74 21.79
C PRO A 118 -23.14 14.77 22.01
N ALA A 119 -23.58 15.25 23.17
CA ALA A 119 -24.98 15.46 23.50
C ALA A 119 -25.53 16.83 23.06
N ASP A 120 -24.64 17.69 22.55
CA ASP A 120 -24.95 19.03 22.05
C ASP A 120 -25.61 19.00 20.65
N GLY A 121 -25.71 20.17 20.02
CA GLY A 121 -26.26 20.31 18.66
C GLY A 121 -25.47 19.57 17.57
N ASN A 122 -24.22 19.16 17.84
CA ASN A 122 -23.39 18.40 16.90
C ASN A 122 -23.73 16.90 16.88
N PHE A 123 -24.69 16.44 17.66
CA PHE A 123 -25.11 15.04 17.65
C PHE A 123 -25.54 14.58 16.24
N THR A 124 -26.38 15.35 15.57
CA THR A 124 -26.95 15.00 14.25
C THR A 124 -25.87 14.93 13.17
N THR A 125 -24.91 15.87 13.18
CA THR A 125 -23.78 15.89 12.25
C THR A 125 -22.80 14.74 12.54
N ALA A 126 -22.61 14.36 13.80
CA ALA A 126 -21.74 13.27 14.20
C ALA A 126 -22.20 11.90 13.66
N ILE A 127 -23.51 11.67 13.56
CA ILE A 127 -24.10 10.40 13.12
C ILE A 127 -24.66 10.44 11.69
N GLN A 128 -24.55 11.58 11.00
CA GLN A 128 -25.13 11.81 9.68
C GLN A 128 -24.76 10.72 8.68
N LYS A 129 -25.73 10.35 7.83
CA LYS A 129 -25.48 9.45 6.71
C LYS A 129 -24.74 10.21 5.61
N GLY A 130 -23.66 9.62 5.10
CA GLY A 130 -23.05 10.15 3.88
C GLY A 130 -23.90 9.80 2.67
N ASP A 131 -24.06 10.76 1.77
CA ASP A 131 -24.55 10.53 0.42
C ASP A 131 -23.69 11.34 -0.56
N HIS A 132 -22.76 10.65 -1.23
CA HIS A 132 -21.87 11.26 -2.20
C HIS A 132 -22.59 11.80 -3.45
N LYS A 133 -23.81 11.34 -3.75
CA LYS A 133 -24.60 11.88 -4.87
C LYS A 133 -25.29 13.19 -4.49
N ALA A 134 -25.65 13.36 -3.23
CA ALA A 134 -26.26 14.57 -2.70
C ALA A 134 -25.23 15.57 -2.11
N GLY A 135 -23.95 15.21 -2.08
CA GLY A 135 -22.89 16.02 -1.47
C GLY A 135 -22.89 15.99 0.07
N GLU A 136 -23.66 15.09 0.68
CA GLU A 136 -23.75 14.96 2.13
C GLU A 136 -22.52 14.22 2.69
N ILE A 137 -21.86 14.87 3.65
CA ILE A 137 -20.66 14.35 4.29
C ILE A 137 -21.07 13.37 5.39
N GLN A 138 -20.47 12.18 5.39
CA GLN A 138 -20.71 11.20 6.44
C GLN A 138 -20.19 11.69 7.80
N GLY A 139 -21.01 11.51 8.84
CA GLY A 139 -20.62 11.78 10.21
C GLY A 139 -19.48 10.87 10.67
N GLN A 140 -18.47 11.44 11.33
CA GLN A 140 -17.26 10.71 11.73
C GLN A 140 -17.53 9.66 12.81
N THR A 141 -18.48 9.89 13.72
CA THR A 141 -18.83 8.87 14.73
C THR A 141 -19.35 7.60 14.04
N ARG A 142 -20.17 7.77 13.01
CA ARG A 142 -20.67 6.65 12.20
C ARG A 142 -19.54 5.94 11.45
N GLN A 143 -18.61 6.69 10.88
CA GLN A 143 -17.47 6.13 10.18
C GLN A 143 -16.52 5.37 11.13
N HIS A 144 -16.21 5.94 12.29
CA HIS A 144 -15.40 5.30 13.32
C HIS A 144 -16.06 4.03 13.85
N ALA A 145 -17.36 4.06 14.17
CA ALA A 145 -18.12 2.89 14.58
C ALA A 145 -18.03 1.75 13.56
N ARG A 146 -18.00 2.09 12.27
CA ARG A 146 -17.80 1.13 11.19
C ARG A 146 -16.40 0.54 11.26
N LEU A 147 -15.38 1.40 11.18
CA LEU A 147 -13.96 1.02 11.20
C LEU A 147 -13.61 0.12 12.40
N LEU A 148 -14.14 0.41 13.59
CA LEU A 148 -13.88 -0.35 14.83
C LEU A 148 -14.33 -1.82 14.75
N ASN A 149 -15.54 -2.07 14.25
CA ASN A 149 -16.06 -3.43 14.07
C ASN A 149 -15.13 -4.27 13.17
N LEU A 150 -14.50 -3.61 12.21
CA LEU A 150 -13.75 -4.26 11.14
C LEU A 150 -12.30 -4.47 11.50
N LEU A 151 -11.71 -3.52 12.23
CA LEU A 151 -10.40 -3.68 12.87
C LEU A 151 -10.43 -4.77 13.94
N GLY A 152 -11.61 -5.26 14.31
CA GLY A 152 -11.80 -6.41 15.18
C GLY A 152 -11.81 -6.03 16.66
N VAL A 153 -12.19 -4.79 16.96
CA VAL A 153 -12.45 -4.39 18.35
C VAL A 153 -13.69 -5.13 18.82
N LYS A 154 -13.52 -6.05 19.77
CA LYS A 154 -14.58 -6.94 20.25
C LYS A 154 -15.41 -6.33 21.38
N GLN A 155 -14.93 -5.24 21.98
CA GLN A 155 -15.55 -4.59 23.13
C GLN A 155 -15.73 -3.11 22.84
N LEU A 156 -16.97 -2.62 22.97
CA LEU A 156 -17.36 -1.25 22.63
C LEU A 156 -18.11 -0.63 23.81
N ILE A 157 -17.69 0.56 24.21
CA ILE A 157 -18.35 1.41 25.20
C ILE A 157 -18.79 2.68 24.49
N VAL A 158 -20.01 3.15 24.71
CA VAL A 158 -20.50 4.42 24.16
C VAL A 158 -20.58 5.45 25.27
N GLY A 159 -19.82 6.55 25.14
CA GLY A 159 -19.87 7.68 26.06
C GLY A 159 -20.66 8.84 25.44
N VAL A 160 -21.84 9.12 25.98
CA VAL A 160 -22.63 10.31 25.64
C VAL A 160 -22.08 11.49 26.43
N ASN A 161 -21.19 12.24 25.79
CA ASN A 161 -20.41 13.31 26.40
C ASN A 161 -21.12 14.68 26.28
N LYS A 162 -20.65 15.66 27.05
CA LYS A 162 -21.21 17.02 27.13
C LYS A 162 -22.65 17.06 27.66
N MET A 163 -22.99 16.18 28.59
CA MET A 163 -24.29 16.26 29.28
C MET A 163 -24.48 17.58 30.04
N ASP A 164 -23.40 18.30 30.32
CA ASP A 164 -23.36 19.62 30.92
C ASP A 164 -23.70 20.79 29.98
N ALA A 165 -23.71 20.56 28.66
CA ALA A 165 -24.04 21.61 27.69
C ALA A 165 -25.48 22.09 27.85
N ASP A 166 -25.76 23.37 27.58
CA ASP A 166 -27.09 23.99 27.77
C ASP A 166 -28.23 23.24 27.06
N THR A 167 -27.92 22.63 25.92
CA THR A 167 -28.85 21.83 25.11
C THR A 167 -29.22 20.51 25.79
N ALA A 168 -28.26 19.84 26.43
CA ALA A 168 -28.48 18.59 27.15
C ALA A 168 -28.99 18.84 28.57
N GLY A 169 -28.41 19.80 29.30
CA GLY A 169 -28.83 20.23 30.64
C GLY A 169 -28.98 19.09 31.65
N TYR A 170 -28.15 18.04 31.53
CA TYR A 170 -28.26 16.78 32.27
C TYR A 170 -29.64 16.10 32.19
N LYS A 171 -30.43 16.36 31.15
CA LYS A 171 -31.79 15.81 30.99
C LYS A 171 -31.78 14.36 30.53
N GLN A 172 -32.62 13.55 31.17
CA GLN A 172 -32.81 12.13 30.83
C GLN A 172 -33.38 11.93 29.41
N GLU A 173 -34.32 12.78 29.00
CA GLU A 173 -34.97 12.69 27.68
C GLU A 173 -33.95 12.74 26.54
N ARG A 174 -33.01 13.69 26.60
CA ARG A 174 -31.95 13.86 25.61
C ARG A 174 -31.01 12.66 25.57
N PHE A 175 -30.64 12.13 26.74
CA PHE A 175 -29.82 10.92 26.81
C PHE A 175 -30.53 9.72 26.17
N ASN A 176 -31.81 9.52 26.47
CA ASN A 176 -32.60 8.40 25.93
C ASN A 176 -32.75 8.48 24.40
N GLU A 177 -32.97 9.69 23.87
CA GLU A 177 -33.00 9.97 22.43
C GLU A 177 -31.68 9.54 21.77
N ILE A 178 -30.55 10.08 22.27
CA ILE A 178 -29.21 9.80 21.74
C ILE A 178 -28.88 8.31 21.85
N SER A 179 -29.17 7.69 22.99
CA SER A 179 -28.89 6.27 23.25
C SER A 179 -29.63 5.37 22.26
N SER A 180 -30.92 5.63 22.04
CA SER A 180 -31.75 4.88 21.11
C SER A 180 -31.23 5.01 19.68
N GLU A 181 -30.95 6.24 19.24
CA GLU A 181 -30.45 6.48 17.89
C GLU A 181 -29.04 5.92 17.66
N MET A 182 -28.18 5.97 18.68
CA MET A 182 -26.85 5.33 18.65
C MET A 182 -26.95 3.82 18.49
N LYS A 183 -27.81 3.14 19.25
CA LYS A 183 -28.05 1.69 19.10
C LYS A 183 -28.53 1.35 17.70
N HIS A 184 -29.49 2.10 17.17
CA HIS A 184 -29.99 1.94 15.80
C HIS A 184 -28.90 2.16 14.74
N MET A 185 -28.02 3.14 14.96
CA MET A 185 -26.91 3.45 14.07
C MET A 185 -25.86 2.33 14.07
N LEU A 186 -25.47 1.82 15.25
CA LEU A 186 -24.51 0.72 15.38
C LEU A 186 -24.96 -0.54 14.63
N VAL A 187 -26.23 -0.92 14.78
CA VAL A 187 -26.80 -2.07 14.06
C VAL A 187 -26.76 -1.85 12.55
N ARG A 188 -27.16 -0.65 12.06
CA ARG A 188 -27.10 -0.31 10.63
C ARG A 188 -25.69 -0.31 10.05
N VAL A 189 -24.68 -0.04 10.87
CA VAL A 189 -23.27 -0.01 10.48
C VAL A 189 -22.67 -1.42 10.39
N GLY A 190 -23.32 -2.43 10.96
CA GLY A 190 -22.93 -3.84 10.84
C GLY A 190 -22.57 -4.51 12.17
N TRP A 191 -22.81 -3.86 13.31
CA TRP A 191 -22.75 -4.52 14.61
C TRP A 191 -23.95 -5.47 14.77
N LYS A 192 -23.75 -6.62 15.41
CA LYS A 192 -24.84 -7.58 15.63
C LYS A 192 -25.89 -6.98 16.58
N PRO A 193 -27.20 -7.09 16.28
CA PRO A 193 -28.26 -6.57 17.16
C PRO A 193 -28.12 -7.03 18.61
N ASP A 194 -27.96 -8.34 18.82
CA ASP A 194 -27.80 -8.94 20.16
C ASP A 194 -26.59 -8.37 20.92
N PHE A 195 -25.50 -8.10 20.20
CA PHE A 195 -24.30 -7.52 20.80
C PHE A 195 -24.54 -6.06 21.23
N VAL A 196 -25.21 -5.27 20.40
CA VAL A 196 -25.49 -3.85 20.70
C VAL A 196 -26.47 -3.72 21.87
N GLU A 197 -27.45 -4.62 21.96
CA GLU A 197 -28.45 -4.55 23.03
C GLU A 197 -27.93 -5.03 24.38
N LYS A 198 -27.13 -6.12 24.38
CA LYS A 198 -26.70 -6.77 25.62
C LYS A 198 -25.29 -6.38 26.06
N CYS A 199 -24.37 -6.15 25.12
CA CYS A 199 -22.93 -6.08 25.38
C CYS A 199 -22.32 -4.68 25.15
N VAL A 200 -23.13 -3.65 24.87
CA VAL A 200 -22.63 -2.28 24.67
C VAL A 200 -23.18 -1.34 25.74
N PRO A 201 -22.38 -1.00 26.76
CA PRO A 201 -22.77 0.01 27.75
C PRO A 201 -22.83 1.39 27.11
N VAL A 202 -23.92 2.12 27.38
CA VAL A 202 -24.11 3.51 26.98
C VAL A 202 -24.17 4.37 28.24
N LEU A 203 -23.18 5.24 28.42
CA LEU A 203 -22.97 6.00 29.65
C LEU A 203 -23.16 7.51 29.39
N PRO A 204 -23.96 8.23 30.20
CA PRO A 204 -23.98 9.69 30.18
C PRO A 204 -22.77 10.22 30.95
N ILE A 205 -21.92 11.04 30.33
CA ILE A 205 -20.69 11.56 30.92
C ILE A 205 -20.51 13.06 30.65
N SER A 206 -19.72 13.72 31.48
CA SER A 206 -19.12 15.01 31.16
C SER A 206 -17.61 14.95 31.36
N GLY A 207 -16.87 14.95 30.24
CA GLY A 207 -15.41 14.95 30.26
C GLY A 207 -14.81 16.22 30.88
N TRP A 208 -15.52 17.34 30.86
CA TRP A 208 -15.05 18.61 31.41
C TRP A 208 -15.30 18.71 32.92
N MET A 209 -16.53 18.42 33.35
CA MET A 209 -16.92 18.51 34.76
C MET A 209 -16.44 17.31 35.58
N GLY A 210 -16.22 16.15 34.94
CA GLY A 210 -15.83 14.89 35.58
C GLY A 210 -17.02 13.99 35.96
N ASP A 211 -18.24 14.37 35.57
CA ASP A 211 -19.46 13.62 35.90
C ASP A 211 -19.46 12.21 35.26
N ASN A 212 -19.71 11.19 36.09
CA ASN A 212 -19.76 9.76 35.73
C ASN A 212 -18.45 9.20 35.13
N LEU A 213 -17.30 9.88 35.28
CA LEU A 213 -16.00 9.32 34.90
C LEU A 213 -15.49 8.33 35.96
N ILE A 214 -15.29 8.80 37.19
CA ILE A 214 -14.86 7.98 38.34
C ILE A 214 -15.96 7.89 39.40
N LYS A 215 -16.68 8.99 39.63
CA LYS A 215 -17.75 9.08 40.61
C LYS A 215 -19.07 9.36 39.92
N LYS A 216 -20.14 8.84 40.50
CA LYS A 216 -21.51 9.11 40.06
C LYS A 216 -21.84 10.60 40.22
N SER A 217 -22.48 11.17 39.21
CA SER A 217 -22.90 12.56 39.21
C SER A 217 -24.08 12.79 40.16
N GLU A 218 -24.00 13.83 40.98
CA GLU A 218 -25.11 14.30 41.81
C GLU A 218 -26.19 15.02 40.98
N LYS A 219 -25.84 15.50 39.78
CA LYS A 219 -26.75 16.26 38.90
C LYS A 219 -27.65 15.35 38.05
N MET A 220 -27.23 14.11 37.82
CA MET A 220 -27.98 13.10 37.07
C MET A 220 -28.62 12.10 38.03
N THR A 221 -29.51 12.57 38.90
CA THR A 221 -30.20 11.72 39.90
C THR A 221 -31.04 10.60 39.29
N TRP A 222 -31.46 10.75 38.03
CA TRP A 222 -32.17 9.76 37.24
C TRP A 222 -31.27 8.62 36.73
N TRP A 223 -29.94 8.79 36.73
CA TRP A 223 -29.01 7.77 36.26
C TRP A 223 -28.80 6.71 37.34
N SER A 224 -29.33 5.51 37.11
CA SER A 224 -29.20 4.38 38.03
C SER A 224 -28.15 3.35 37.59
N GLY A 225 -27.29 3.70 36.63
CA GLY A 225 -26.35 2.76 36.01
C GLY A 225 -26.98 1.97 34.85
N CYS A 226 -26.16 1.15 34.18
CA CYS A 226 -26.63 0.24 33.13
C CYS A 226 -26.16 -1.20 33.38
N ASP A 227 -27.08 -2.15 33.19
CA ASP A 227 -26.78 -3.58 33.23
C ASP A 227 -26.39 -4.06 31.84
N VAL A 228 -25.21 -4.68 31.72
CA VAL A 228 -24.70 -5.24 30.47
C VAL A 228 -24.14 -6.64 30.68
N GLU A 229 -24.19 -7.45 29.63
CA GLU A 229 -23.54 -8.75 29.58
C GLU A 229 -22.14 -8.59 28.99
N ALA A 230 -21.12 -8.96 29.76
CA ALA A 230 -19.75 -9.02 29.29
C ALA A 230 -19.56 -10.13 28.23
N VAL A 231 -18.39 -10.17 27.60
CA VAL A 231 -18.10 -11.11 26.50
C VAL A 231 -18.20 -12.58 26.95
N ASP A 232 -17.95 -12.87 28.22
CA ASP A 232 -18.12 -14.20 28.84
C ASP A 232 -19.56 -14.52 29.31
N GLY A 233 -20.52 -13.62 29.05
CA GLY A 233 -21.92 -13.79 29.41
C GLY A 233 -22.27 -13.39 30.85
N LYS A 234 -21.33 -12.85 31.63
CA LYS A 234 -21.64 -12.34 32.98
C LYS A 234 -22.38 -11.01 32.92
N LYS A 235 -23.46 -10.90 33.69
CA LYS A 235 -24.18 -9.63 33.89
C LYS A 235 -23.43 -8.75 34.88
N ILE A 236 -23.14 -7.52 34.48
CA ILE A 236 -22.38 -6.54 35.23
C ILE A 236 -23.17 -5.23 35.24
N HIS A 237 -23.31 -4.67 36.44
CA HIS A 237 -23.87 -3.34 36.63
C HIS A 237 -22.76 -2.29 36.55
N ILE A 238 -22.98 -1.22 35.79
CA ILE A 238 -22.00 -0.16 35.54
C ILE A 238 -22.62 1.19 35.86
N ASP A 239 -22.06 1.90 36.84
CA ASP A 239 -22.46 3.27 37.17
C ASP A 239 -21.59 4.31 36.44
N THR A 240 -20.27 4.07 36.36
CA THR A 240 -19.29 5.04 35.85
C THR A 240 -18.43 4.48 34.72
N LEU A 241 -17.71 5.36 34.02
CA LEU A 241 -16.74 4.93 33.01
C LEU A 241 -15.62 4.09 33.63
N LEU A 242 -15.17 4.41 34.85
CA LEU A 242 -14.18 3.60 35.56
C LEU A 242 -14.71 2.19 35.86
N ASP A 243 -15.97 2.04 36.24
CA ASP A 243 -16.59 0.72 36.45
C ASP A 243 -16.65 -0.07 35.15
N ALA A 244 -16.94 0.60 34.03
CA ALA A 244 -16.93 -0.03 32.71
C ALA A 244 -15.52 -0.56 32.37
N LEU A 245 -14.49 0.24 32.62
CA LEU A 245 -13.10 -0.14 32.38
C LEU A 245 -12.65 -1.25 33.35
N ASN A 246 -13.04 -1.20 34.62
CA ASN A 246 -12.53 -2.12 35.63
C ASN A 246 -13.27 -3.47 35.65
N ASN A 247 -14.60 -3.45 35.48
CA ASN A 247 -15.44 -4.62 35.67
C ASN A 247 -15.94 -5.22 34.35
N PHE A 248 -16.31 -4.38 33.37
CA PHE A 248 -16.87 -4.86 32.10
C PHE A 248 -15.81 -5.29 31.09
N VAL A 249 -14.71 -4.54 30.99
CA VAL A 249 -13.66 -4.90 30.03
C VAL A 249 -12.95 -6.18 30.46
N GLN A 250 -12.85 -7.10 29.52
CA GLN A 250 -12.16 -8.37 29.69
C GLN A 250 -10.93 -8.44 28.79
N VAL A 251 -9.94 -9.22 29.23
CA VAL A 251 -8.75 -9.50 28.41
C VAL A 251 -9.15 -10.46 27.30
N PRO A 252 -8.99 -10.09 26.01
CA PRO A 252 -9.28 -11.00 24.91
C PRO A 252 -8.41 -12.25 24.97
N GLU A 253 -8.87 -13.35 24.38
CA GLU A 253 -8.08 -14.58 24.26
C GLU A 253 -6.73 -14.30 23.57
N ARG A 254 -5.64 -14.38 24.35
CA ARG A 254 -4.27 -14.12 23.87
C ARG A 254 -3.66 -15.44 23.38
N LYS A 255 -3.41 -15.56 22.08
CA LYS A 255 -2.75 -16.73 21.47
C LYS A 255 -1.24 -16.71 21.72
N THR A 256 -0.80 -17.09 22.91
CA THR A 256 0.63 -17.11 23.28
C THR A 256 1.41 -18.22 22.59
N ASP A 257 0.75 -19.35 22.30
CA ASP A 257 1.39 -20.54 21.71
C ASP A 257 1.44 -20.48 20.16
N ALA A 258 0.81 -19.47 19.57
CA ALA A 258 0.84 -19.25 18.13
C ALA A 258 2.18 -18.63 17.69
N ALA A 259 2.48 -18.74 16.40
CA ALA A 259 3.70 -18.16 15.85
C ALA A 259 3.71 -16.63 15.97
N LEU A 260 4.85 -16.05 16.34
CA LEU A 260 5.02 -14.62 16.59
C LEU A 260 4.62 -13.77 15.38
N ARG A 261 3.70 -12.83 15.57
CA ARG A 261 3.40 -11.76 14.60
C ARG A 261 3.43 -10.44 15.33
N LEU A 262 4.36 -9.56 14.95
CA LEU A 262 4.49 -8.24 15.57
C LEU A 262 4.62 -7.19 14.46
N PRO A 263 3.50 -6.55 14.06
CA PRO A 263 3.52 -5.42 13.14
C PRO A 263 4.27 -4.23 13.75
N ILE A 264 5.23 -3.68 13.00
CA ILE A 264 6.03 -2.53 13.40
C ILE A 264 5.24 -1.25 13.14
N SER A 265 5.00 -0.49 14.22
CA SER A 265 4.31 0.80 14.18
C SER A 265 5.27 1.97 14.01
N GLY A 266 6.51 1.84 14.48
CA GLY A 266 7.50 2.93 14.43
C GLY A 266 8.94 2.44 14.56
N ILE A 267 9.87 3.20 13.99
CA ILE A 267 11.30 2.92 14.02
C ILE A 267 12.02 4.18 14.46
N TYR A 268 12.80 4.06 15.53
CA TYR A 268 13.44 5.18 16.20
C TYR A 268 14.93 4.92 16.35
N LYS A 269 15.74 5.93 16.06
CA LYS A 269 17.18 5.86 16.26
C LYS A 269 17.56 6.64 17.51
N ILE A 270 17.83 5.92 18.60
CA ILE A 270 18.12 6.53 19.89
C ILE A 270 19.63 6.59 20.11
N LYS A 271 20.16 7.79 20.35
CA LYS A 271 21.58 8.00 20.60
C LYS A 271 22.02 7.20 21.83
N GLY A 272 23.07 6.39 21.69
CA GLY A 272 23.61 5.54 22.77
C GLY A 272 22.94 4.16 22.90
N VAL A 273 21.71 3.99 22.40
CA VAL A 273 20.97 2.71 22.47
C VAL A 273 21.00 1.98 21.13
N GLY A 274 20.85 2.69 20.02
CA GLY A 274 20.81 2.13 18.67
C GLY A 274 19.41 2.22 18.04
N ASP A 275 19.08 1.22 17.23
CA ASP A 275 17.81 1.13 16.51
C ASP A 275 16.76 0.46 17.39
N VAL A 276 15.70 1.22 17.71
CA VAL A 276 14.58 0.80 18.54
C VAL A 276 13.32 0.73 17.68
N LEU A 277 12.75 -0.46 17.59
CA LEU A 277 11.54 -0.73 16.83
C LEU A 277 10.36 -0.85 17.80
N ALA A 278 9.33 -0.06 17.55
CA ALA A 278 8.08 -0.10 18.30
C ALA A 278 7.02 -0.89 17.55
N GLY A 279 6.23 -1.68 18.27
CA GLY A 279 5.11 -2.41 17.70
C GLY A 279 4.27 -3.11 18.76
N ARG A 280 3.16 -3.68 18.32
CA ARG A 280 2.25 -4.45 19.18
C ARG A 280 2.36 -5.92 18.85
N VAL A 281 2.48 -6.77 19.88
CA VAL A 281 2.46 -8.22 19.69
C VAL A 281 1.04 -8.65 19.38
N GLU A 282 0.79 -9.20 18.19
CA GLU A 282 -0.56 -9.66 17.80
C GLU A 282 -0.82 -11.10 18.25
N GLN A 283 0.21 -11.94 18.19
CA GLN A 283 0.19 -13.32 18.64
C GLN A 283 1.62 -13.81 18.84
N GLY A 284 1.79 -14.89 19.61
CA GLY A 284 3.08 -15.41 20.03
C GLY A 284 3.75 -14.57 21.11
N VAL A 285 5.02 -14.85 21.37
CA VAL A 285 5.81 -14.20 22.43
C VAL A 285 7.16 -13.81 21.84
N VAL A 286 7.67 -12.64 22.25
CA VAL A 286 9.03 -12.19 21.94
C VAL A 286 9.83 -12.04 23.23
N LYS A 287 11.10 -12.46 23.19
CA LYS A 287 12.03 -12.41 24.31
C LYS A 287 13.35 -11.75 23.89
N PRO A 288 14.07 -11.11 24.83
CA PRO A 288 15.46 -10.77 24.61
C PRO A 288 16.27 -12.01 24.22
N GLY A 289 17.09 -11.89 23.17
CA GLY A 289 17.89 -12.97 22.61
C GLY A 289 17.30 -13.61 21.35
N ASP A 290 16.02 -13.40 21.05
CA ASP A 290 15.38 -13.98 19.87
C ASP A 290 15.98 -13.43 18.57
N GLU A 291 16.18 -14.32 17.59
CA GLU A 291 16.53 -13.94 16.22
C GLU A 291 15.25 -13.71 15.42
N VAL A 292 15.15 -12.56 14.78
CA VAL A 292 13.94 -12.08 14.11
C VAL A 292 14.23 -11.65 12.67
N ILE A 293 13.21 -11.76 11.83
CA ILE A 293 13.21 -11.25 10.45
C ILE A 293 12.00 -10.34 10.24
N PHE A 294 12.13 -9.39 9.32
CA PHE A 294 11.12 -8.36 9.07
C PHE A 294 10.53 -8.51 7.69
N MET A 295 9.28 -8.96 7.59
CA MET A 295 8.59 -9.16 6.31
C MET A 295 7.75 -7.92 5.98
N PRO A 296 7.69 -7.46 4.71
CA PRO A 296 8.23 -8.10 3.52
C PRO A 296 9.64 -7.61 3.12
N THR A 297 10.28 -6.74 3.90
CA THR A 297 11.61 -6.19 3.60
C THR A 297 12.71 -7.26 3.54
N HIS A 298 12.58 -8.31 4.33
CA HIS A 298 13.43 -9.49 4.28
C HIS A 298 13.14 -10.32 3.02
N THR A 299 14.17 -10.54 2.22
CA THR A 299 14.17 -11.50 1.12
C THR A 299 15.45 -12.34 1.16
N THR A 300 15.48 -13.48 0.48
CA THR A 300 16.68 -14.33 0.42
C THR A 300 17.89 -13.59 -0.17
N ALA A 301 17.67 -12.65 -1.10
CA ALA A 301 18.71 -11.86 -1.74
C ALA A 301 19.08 -10.60 -0.94
N ASN A 302 18.13 -10.04 -0.20
CA ASN A 302 18.33 -8.85 0.62
C ASN A 302 17.81 -9.12 2.03
N LYS A 303 18.71 -9.58 2.89
CA LYS A 303 18.41 -10.04 4.24
C LYS A 303 18.07 -8.85 5.14
N CYS A 304 16.91 -8.90 5.77
CA CYS A 304 16.52 -8.00 6.85
C CYS A 304 16.32 -8.85 8.12
N GLU A 305 17.42 -9.14 8.82
CA GLU A 305 17.45 -9.96 10.05
C GLU A 305 18.01 -9.12 11.18
N GLY A 306 17.62 -9.45 12.41
CA GLY A 306 18.19 -8.83 13.61
C GLY A 306 18.06 -9.73 14.82
N LYS A 307 18.72 -9.33 15.90
CA LYS A 307 18.61 -9.98 17.20
C LYS A 307 18.02 -9.01 18.22
N VAL A 308 16.98 -9.44 18.91
CA VAL A 308 16.35 -8.66 19.98
C VAL A 308 17.33 -8.57 21.14
N PHE A 309 17.80 -7.38 21.48
CA PHE A 309 18.75 -7.17 22.58
C PHE A 309 18.02 -6.86 23.90
N THR A 310 17.04 -5.96 23.85
CA THR A 310 16.17 -5.64 24.99
C THR A 310 14.75 -5.45 24.51
N VAL A 311 13.79 -5.82 25.36
CA VAL A 311 12.37 -5.52 25.18
C VAL A 311 11.98 -4.58 26.31
N GLU A 312 11.35 -3.46 25.95
CA GLU A 312 10.92 -2.42 26.87
C GLU A 312 9.43 -2.13 26.70
N MET A 313 8.73 -2.04 27.82
CA MET A 313 7.34 -1.62 27.92
C MET A 313 7.29 -0.42 28.85
N HIS A 314 6.78 0.72 28.38
CA HIS A 314 6.66 1.95 29.18
C HIS A 314 7.97 2.34 29.89
N HIS A 315 9.09 2.30 29.15
CA HIS A 315 10.44 2.61 29.64
C HIS A 315 10.97 1.67 30.75
N LYS A 316 10.34 0.51 30.95
CA LYS A 316 10.83 -0.57 31.81
C LYS A 316 11.21 -1.77 30.98
N ARG A 317 12.31 -2.42 31.33
CA ARG A 317 12.73 -3.66 30.69
C ARG A 317 11.86 -4.82 31.15
N VAL A 318 11.49 -5.68 30.21
CA VAL A 318 10.70 -6.88 30.46
C VAL A 318 11.42 -8.10 29.88
N ASP A 319 11.29 -9.24 30.55
CA ASP A 319 11.94 -10.49 30.14
C ASP A 319 11.23 -11.19 28.97
N LYS A 320 9.95 -10.84 28.76
CA LYS A 320 9.14 -11.31 27.65
C LYS A 320 7.99 -10.33 27.38
N ALA A 321 7.53 -10.28 26.15
CA ALA A 321 6.29 -9.60 25.78
C ALA A 321 5.37 -10.57 25.04
N GLY A 322 4.11 -10.58 25.44
CA GLY A 322 3.07 -11.45 24.89
C GLY A 322 2.01 -10.68 24.09
N PRO A 323 0.99 -11.37 23.56
CA PRO A 323 -0.01 -10.75 22.72
C PRO A 323 -0.77 -9.65 23.44
N GLY A 324 -0.92 -8.49 22.80
CA GLY A 324 -1.54 -7.28 23.35
C GLY A 324 -0.57 -6.22 23.80
N ASP A 325 0.66 -6.60 24.16
CA ASP A 325 1.66 -5.70 24.71
C ASP A 325 2.19 -4.76 23.62
N ASN A 326 2.23 -3.46 23.93
CA ASN A 326 2.90 -2.45 23.11
C ASN A 326 4.34 -2.32 23.59
N VAL A 327 5.30 -2.69 22.74
CA VAL A 327 6.70 -2.82 23.12
C VAL A 327 7.62 -2.00 22.24
N GLY A 328 8.68 -1.46 22.84
CA GLY A 328 9.86 -0.95 22.16
C GLY A 328 10.99 -1.96 22.29
N MET A 329 11.57 -2.38 21.17
CA MET A 329 12.61 -3.40 21.15
C MET A 329 13.88 -2.82 20.56
N ASN A 330 14.99 -2.96 21.28
CA ASN A 330 16.30 -2.66 20.70
C ASN A 330 16.73 -3.86 19.86
N ILE A 331 16.96 -3.64 18.57
CA ILE A 331 17.37 -4.67 17.63
C ILE A 331 18.80 -4.42 17.19
N LYS A 332 19.67 -5.43 17.35
CA LYS A 332 21.06 -5.39 16.87
C LYS A 332 21.22 -6.21 15.60
N GLY A 333 22.20 -5.83 14.78
CA GLY A 333 22.55 -6.57 13.57
C GLY A 333 21.71 -6.24 12.34
N LEU A 334 20.89 -5.18 12.40
CA LEU A 334 20.17 -4.68 11.23
C LEU A 334 21.15 -4.10 10.19
N ASP A 335 20.92 -4.44 8.93
CA ASP A 335 21.67 -3.87 7.81
C ASP A 335 21.19 -2.45 7.50
N LYS A 336 22.12 -1.49 7.50
CA LYS A 336 21.85 -0.08 7.15
C LYS A 336 21.37 0.08 5.71
N GLY A 337 21.74 -0.84 4.82
CA GLY A 337 21.30 -0.86 3.42
C GLY A 337 19.87 -1.36 3.24
N ASN A 338 19.35 -2.14 4.19
CA ASN A 338 18.01 -2.74 4.13
C ASN A 338 17.31 -2.74 5.50
N MET A 339 17.07 -1.54 6.02
CA MET A 339 16.39 -1.37 7.31
C MET A 339 14.90 -1.74 7.21
N PRO A 340 14.31 -2.30 8.29
CA PRO A 340 12.87 -2.50 8.39
C PRO A 340 12.11 -1.19 8.16
N ARG A 341 10.84 -1.30 7.78
CA ARG A 341 9.95 -0.16 7.54
C ARG A 341 8.73 -0.23 8.44
N THR A 342 8.11 0.93 8.72
CA THR A 342 6.79 0.95 9.35
C THR A 342 5.80 0.18 8.49
N GLY A 343 5.06 -0.74 9.12
CA GLY A 343 4.15 -1.65 8.45
C GLY A 343 4.73 -3.04 8.15
N ASP A 344 6.04 -3.23 8.32
CA ASP A 344 6.63 -4.57 8.29
C ASP A 344 6.13 -5.39 9.48
N VAL A 345 6.03 -6.70 9.30
CA VAL A 345 5.69 -7.67 10.34
C VAL A 345 6.95 -8.39 10.75
N MET A 346 7.33 -8.24 12.01
CA MET A 346 8.40 -9.00 12.63
C MET A 346 7.91 -10.40 12.99
N ILE A 347 8.69 -11.41 12.61
CA ILE A 347 8.49 -12.82 12.93
C ILE A 347 9.80 -13.41 13.45
N LEU A 348 9.71 -14.54 14.16
CA LEU A 348 10.91 -15.30 14.54
C LEU A 348 11.58 -15.86 13.28
N LYS A 349 12.91 -15.86 13.26
CA LYS A 349 13.68 -16.40 12.13
C LYS A 349 13.44 -17.90 11.91
N SER A 350 13.09 -18.63 12.97
CA SER A 350 12.70 -20.04 12.89
C SER A 350 11.33 -20.26 12.22
N ASP A 351 10.55 -19.21 12.01
CA ASP A 351 9.21 -19.30 11.45
C ASP A 351 9.21 -19.11 9.92
N ALA A 352 8.81 -20.18 9.21
CA ALA A 352 8.67 -20.19 7.75
C ALA A 352 7.21 -20.09 7.26
N THR A 353 6.25 -19.88 8.18
CA THR A 353 4.81 -19.91 7.88
C THR A 353 4.31 -18.62 7.23
N LEU A 354 4.92 -17.47 7.54
CA LEU A 354 4.56 -16.18 6.93
C LEU A 354 5.45 -15.86 5.73
N LYS A 355 4.84 -15.46 4.62
CA LYS A 355 5.54 -15.13 3.38
C LYS A 355 4.98 -13.86 2.77
N GLN A 356 5.77 -13.24 1.89
CA GLN A 356 5.28 -12.15 1.07
C GLN A 356 4.14 -12.66 0.18
N VAL A 357 3.07 -11.87 0.09
CA VAL A 357 1.89 -12.24 -0.68
C VAL A 357 2.00 -11.72 -2.11
N LYS A 358 1.76 -12.59 -3.08
CA LYS A 358 1.64 -12.26 -4.51
C LYS A 358 0.26 -11.69 -4.80
N ASP A 359 -0.76 -12.42 -4.38
CA ASP A 359 -2.16 -12.06 -4.48
C ASP A 359 -2.90 -12.64 -3.28
N PHE A 360 -4.03 -12.03 -2.93
CA PHE A 360 -4.89 -12.54 -1.87
C PHE A 360 -6.36 -12.41 -2.26
N THR A 361 -7.14 -13.40 -1.83
CA THR A 361 -8.58 -13.38 -1.94
C THR A 361 -9.17 -12.86 -0.64
N ALA A 362 -9.93 -11.77 -0.72
CA ALA A 362 -10.63 -11.21 0.42
C ALA A 362 -12.14 -11.20 0.17
N GLN A 363 -12.89 -11.60 1.19
CA GLN A 363 -14.31 -11.35 1.26
C GLN A 363 -14.49 -9.90 1.72
N ILE A 364 -15.05 -9.07 0.85
CA ILE A 364 -15.24 -7.65 1.08
C ILE A 364 -16.71 -7.26 1.20
N GLN A 365 -16.94 -6.15 1.89
CA GLN A 365 -18.15 -5.35 1.81
C GLN A 365 -17.79 -4.02 1.14
N THR A 366 -18.45 -3.68 0.05
CA THR A 366 -18.30 -2.36 -0.57
C THR A 366 -19.08 -1.32 0.22
N LEU A 367 -18.47 -0.14 0.35
CA LEU A 367 -18.98 0.99 1.12
C LEU A 367 -19.45 2.06 0.15
N ASP A 368 -18.92 3.26 0.29
CA ASP A 368 -19.25 4.43 -0.48
C ASP A 368 -18.25 4.50 -1.65
N ILE A 369 -18.44 3.59 -2.61
CA ILE A 369 -17.64 3.56 -3.84
C ILE A 369 -18.15 4.57 -4.87
N PRO A 370 -17.27 5.17 -5.69
CA PRO A 370 -17.68 6.11 -6.74
C PRO A 370 -18.33 5.37 -7.91
N GLY A 371 -19.65 5.20 -7.86
CA GLY A 371 -20.42 4.55 -8.93
C GLY A 371 -20.27 3.03 -8.91
N GLU A 372 -19.50 2.48 -9.86
CA GLU A 372 -19.25 1.05 -10.00
C GLU A 372 -17.75 0.76 -10.05
N VAL A 373 -17.31 -0.26 -9.29
CA VAL A 373 -15.93 -0.72 -9.26
C VAL A 373 -15.78 -1.96 -10.15
N LYS A 374 -14.75 -1.97 -11.00
CA LYS A 374 -14.42 -3.07 -11.91
C LYS A 374 -12.99 -3.56 -11.67
N ALA A 375 -12.64 -4.69 -12.29
CA ALA A 375 -11.25 -5.14 -12.33
C ALA A 375 -10.31 -4.03 -12.86
N GLY A 376 -9.15 -3.87 -12.22
CA GLY A 376 -8.20 -2.78 -12.46
C GLY A 376 -8.26 -1.64 -11.42
N TYR A 377 -9.37 -1.48 -10.70
CA TYR A 377 -9.45 -0.50 -9.62
C TYR A 377 -8.43 -0.82 -8.51
N SER A 378 -7.70 0.20 -8.05
CA SER A 378 -6.50 0.02 -7.20
C SER A 378 -6.51 0.92 -5.95
N PRO A 379 -7.41 0.68 -4.99
CA PRO A 379 -7.46 1.45 -3.74
C PRO A 379 -6.27 1.10 -2.83
N ILE A 380 -6.04 1.92 -1.81
CA ILE A 380 -5.00 1.66 -0.80
C ILE A 380 -5.57 0.73 0.27
N GLY A 381 -5.06 -0.49 0.34
CA GLY A 381 -5.36 -1.46 1.39
C GLY A 381 -4.47 -1.24 2.62
N PHE A 382 -5.09 -1.17 3.79
CA PHE A 382 -4.45 -1.05 5.10
C PHE A 382 -4.67 -2.33 5.91
N VAL A 383 -3.58 -2.93 6.38
CA VAL A 383 -3.58 -4.10 7.25
C VAL A 383 -2.69 -3.83 8.45
N ARG A 384 -3.30 -3.66 9.63
CA ARG A 384 -2.61 -3.15 10.83
C ARG A 384 -1.83 -1.86 10.48
N CYS A 385 -0.50 -1.89 10.59
CA CYS A 385 0.38 -0.76 10.24
C CYS A 385 0.87 -0.80 8.79
N GLY A 386 0.64 -1.90 8.05
CA GLY A 386 1.01 -2.08 6.67
C GLY A 386 0.03 -1.42 5.70
N ARG A 387 0.54 -0.89 4.59
CA ARG A 387 -0.28 -0.30 3.53
C ARG A 387 0.30 -0.60 2.15
N SER A 388 -0.57 -0.86 1.18
CA SER A 388 -0.20 -0.95 -0.23
C SER A 388 -1.40 -0.61 -1.11
N ALA A 389 -1.17 0.00 -2.26
CA ALA A 389 -2.16 -0.02 -3.33
C ALA A 389 -2.43 -1.48 -3.71
N CYS A 390 -3.70 -1.88 -3.78
CA CYS A 390 -4.13 -3.25 -4.04
C CYS A 390 -5.04 -3.25 -5.26
N ARG A 391 -4.55 -3.73 -6.39
CA ARG A 391 -5.30 -3.82 -7.65
C ARG A 391 -6.29 -4.97 -7.59
N ILE A 392 -7.54 -4.72 -7.95
CA ILE A 392 -8.52 -5.78 -8.17
C ILE A 392 -8.18 -6.50 -9.47
N THR A 393 -7.86 -7.79 -9.40
CA THR A 393 -7.56 -8.61 -10.59
C THR A 393 -8.76 -9.44 -11.03
N GLY A 394 -9.62 -9.84 -10.10
CA GLY A 394 -10.83 -10.60 -10.38
C GLY A 394 -11.87 -10.48 -9.28
N ILE A 395 -13.14 -10.65 -9.64
CA ILE A 395 -14.26 -10.72 -8.70
C ILE A 395 -14.87 -12.10 -8.84
N ASN A 396 -14.76 -12.91 -7.78
CA ASN A 396 -15.22 -14.31 -7.80
C ASN A 396 -16.74 -14.38 -7.71
N TRP A 397 -17.33 -13.63 -6.78
CA TRP A 397 -18.78 -13.58 -6.62
C TRP A 397 -19.22 -12.30 -5.92
N LYS A 398 -20.51 -11.95 -6.08
CA LYS A 398 -21.17 -10.89 -5.30
C LYS A 398 -22.57 -11.26 -4.81
N VAL A 399 -22.99 -10.62 -3.75
CA VAL A 399 -24.32 -10.68 -3.14
C VAL A 399 -24.72 -9.26 -2.77
N GLY A 400 -25.89 -8.81 -3.22
CA GLY A 400 -26.39 -7.48 -2.95
C GLY A 400 -27.90 -7.37 -3.15
N LYS A 401 -28.43 -6.16 -3.00
CA LYS A 401 -29.85 -5.88 -3.28
C LYS A 401 -30.20 -6.15 -4.74
N GLU A 402 -29.31 -5.84 -5.68
CA GLU A 402 -29.53 -6.08 -7.11
C GLU A 402 -29.53 -7.56 -7.48
N THR A 403 -28.78 -8.39 -6.75
CA THR A 403 -28.82 -9.85 -6.96
C THR A 403 -29.99 -10.49 -6.23
N GLY A 404 -30.89 -9.70 -5.62
CA GLY A 404 -32.00 -10.20 -4.80
C GLY A 404 -31.50 -11.01 -3.59
N GLY A 405 -30.31 -10.72 -3.08
CA GLY A 405 -29.65 -11.49 -2.02
C GLY A 405 -29.10 -12.85 -2.46
N LYS A 406 -29.17 -13.20 -3.75
CA LYS A 406 -28.56 -14.42 -4.28
C LYS A 406 -27.08 -14.19 -4.62
N LYS A 407 -26.30 -15.27 -4.55
CA LYS A 407 -24.89 -15.27 -4.96
C LYS A 407 -24.81 -15.27 -6.48
N LEU A 408 -24.20 -14.22 -7.04
CA LEU A 408 -23.88 -14.11 -8.44
C LEU A 408 -22.39 -14.39 -8.62
N GLU A 409 -22.06 -15.44 -9.37
CA GLU A 409 -20.67 -15.80 -9.70
C GLU A 409 -20.12 -14.90 -10.82
N ALA A 410 -18.82 -14.62 -10.78
CA ALA A 410 -18.05 -13.84 -11.76
C ALA A 410 -18.71 -12.53 -12.24
N PRO A 411 -19.12 -11.62 -11.35
CA PRO A 411 -19.74 -10.36 -11.76
C PRO A 411 -18.73 -9.40 -12.40
N HIS A 412 -19.17 -8.62 -13.39
CA HIS A 412 -18.33 -7.62 -14.07
C HIS A 412 -18.05 -6.35 -13.24
N SER A 413 -18.92 -6.01 -12.29
CA SER A 413 -18.78 -4.82 -11.45
C SER A 413 -19.40 -4.99 -10.06
N LEU A 414 -18.91 -4.17 -9.14
CA LEU A 414 -19.40 -4.02 -7.77
C LEU A 414 -20.04 -2.65 -7.59
N LYS A 415 -21.16 -2.62 -6.88
CA LYS A 415 -21.89 -1.41 -6.44
C LYS A 415 -21.76 -1.23 -4.93
N ALA A 416 -22.18 -0.07 -4.43
CA ALA A 416 -22.16 0.24 -2.99
C ALA A 416 -23.03 -0.73 -2.15
N ASN A 417 -22.56 -1.08 -0.96
CA ASN A 417 -23.21 -1.98 0.01
C ASN A 417 -23.46 -3.42 -0.49
N GLU A 418 -22.61 -3.91 -1.39
CA GLU A 418 -22.57 -5.31 -1.82
C GLU A 418 -21.51 -6.08 -1.05
N MET A 419 -21.78 -7.35 -0.77
CA MET A 419 -20.79 -8.32 -0.31
C MET A 419 -20.18 -9.02 -1.52
N ALA A 420 -18.87 -9.15 -1.58
CA ALA A 420 -18.21 -9.81 -2.68
C ALA A 420 -16.97 -10.57 -2.23
N GLU A 421 -16.51 -11.51 -3.03
CA GLU A 421 -15.18 -12.09 -2.90
C GLU A 421 -14.32 -11.63 -4.07
N VAL A 422 -13.21 -10.99 -3.74
CA VAL A 422 -12.38 -10.27 -4.70
C VAL A 422 -10.94 -10.70 -4.53
N VAL A 423 -10.26 -10.89 -5.66
CA VAL A 423 -8.83 -11.16 -5.72
C VAL A 423 -8.09 -9.83 -5.89
N PHE A 424 -7.15 -9.58 -4.98
CA PHE A 424 -6.34 -8.39 -4.95
C PHE A 424 -4.87 -8.73 -5.17
N GLU A 425 -4.20 -7.92 -5.96
CA GLU A 425 -2.75 -7.95 -6.19
C GLU A 425 -2.14 -6.66 -5.61
N PRO A 426 -1.33 -6.75 -4.53
CA PRO A 426 -0.66 -5.59 -3.96
C PRO A 426 0.45 -5.08 -4.90
N CYS A 427 0.38 -3.80 -5.27
CA CYS A 427 1.38 -3.14 -6.13
C CYS A 427 2.73 -2.92 -5.43
N GLN A 428 2.74 -2.94 -4.09
CA GLN A 428 3.95 -2.91 -3.27
C GLN A 428 3.93 -4.13 -2.35
N PRO A 429 5.11 -4.63 -1.90
CA PRO A 429 5.17 -5.73 -0.95
C PRO A 429 4.27 -5.49 0.27
N LEU A 430 3.30 -6.38 0.48
CA LEU A 430 2.39 -6.34 1.62
C LEU A 430 2.34 -7.74 2.26
N VAL A 431 2.26 -7.75 3.59
CA VAL A 431 2.07 -8.98 4.36
C VAL A 431 0.62 -9.04 4.82
N VAL A 432 -0.08 -10.07 4.37
CA VAL A 432 -1.43 -10.40 4.83
C VAL A 432 -1.50 -11.89 5.16
N ASP A 433 -2.40 -12.27 6.04
CA ASP A 433 -2.56 -13.66 6.46
C ASP A 433 -4.04 -14.07 6.46
N SER A 434 -4.30 -15.37 6.49
CA SER A 434 -5.65 -15.89 6.65
C SER A 434 -6.14 -15.67 8.09
N PHE A 435 -7.44 -15.44 8.25
CA PHE A 435 -8.04 -15.24 9.57
C PHE A 435 -7.86 -16.42 10.53
N LYS A 436 -7.75 -17.64 10.00
CA LYS A 436 -7.50 -18.83 10.81
C LYS A 436 -6.11 -18.79 11.46
N ASN A 437 -5.11 -18.34 10.71
CA ASN A 437 -3.74 -18.26 11.18
C ASN A 437 -3.52 -17.04 12.09
N CYS A 438 -3.88 -15.85 11.59
CA CYS A 438 -3.78 -14.61 12.34
C CYS A 438 -4.98 -13.71 12.04
N GLU A 439 -5.87 -13.56 13.04
CA GLU A 439 -7.03 -12.67 12.92
C GLU A 439 -6.60 -11.24 12.59
N GLY A 440 -5.54 -10.76 13.24
CA GLY A 440 -5.06 -9.38 13.09
C GLY A 440 -4.53 -9.02 11.70
N LEU A 441 -3.84 -9.94 11.03
CA LEU A 441 -3.28 -9.71 9.69
C LEU A 441 -4.26 -10.03 8.55
N SER A 442 -5.46 -10.50 8.89
CA SER A 442 -6.49 -10.85 7.91
C SER A 442 -7.50 -9.75 7.66
N ARG A 443 -7.61 -8.77 8.57
CA ARG A 443 -8.56 -7.66 8.45
C ARG A 443 -7.93 -6.56 7.62
N ILE A 444 -8.57 -6.17 6.53
CA ILE A 444 -8.08 -5.17 5.58
C ILE A 444 -9.12 -4.08 5.36
N ALA A 445 -8.70 -2.82 5.40
CA ALA A 445 -9.54 -1.68 5.04
C ALA A 445 -9.00 -1.03 3.77
N PHE A 446 -9.85 -0.82 2.77
CA PHE A 446 -9.50 -0.15 1.52
C PHE A 446 -10.00 1.28 1.54
N LEU A 447 -9.09 2.22 1.28
CA LEU A 447 -9.39 3.64 1.21
C LEU A 447 -9.10 4.16 -0.19
N ASP A 448 -9.94 5.08 -0.64
CA ASP A 448 -9.72 5.93 -1.80
C ASP A 448 -9.73 7.39 -1.32
N GLY A 449 -8.59 8.06 -1.45
CA GLY A 449 -8.32 9.29 -0.72
C GLY A 449 -8.50 9.11 0.80
N ASN A 450 -9.45 9.83 1.38
CA ASN A 450 -9.79 9.78 2.81
C ASN A 450 -11.10 9.00 3.09
N THR A 451 -11.70 8.38 2.08
CA THR A 451 -12.97 7.65 2.21
C THR A 451 -12.71 6.15 2.27
N ALA A 452 -13.33 5.46 3.22
CA ALA A 452 -13.30 4.01 3.27
C ALA A 452 -14.26 3.44 2.21
N VAL A 453 -13.69 2.82 1.17
CA VAL A 453 -14.44 2.36 -0.01
C VAL A 453 -14.82 0.89 0.05
N MET A 454 -13.97 0.06 0.66
CA MET A 454 -14.25 -1.36 0.84
C MET A 454 -13.59 -1.85 2.11
N LEU A 455 -14.14 -2.92 2.66
CA LEU A 455 -13.64 -3.52 3.88
C LEU A 455 -13.62 -5.01 3.71
N GLY A 456 -12.54 -5.65 4.10
CA GLY A 456 -12.29 -7.03 3.76
C GLY A 456 -11.79 -7.86 4.91
N LYS A 457 -12.05 -9.15 4.78
CA LYS A 457 -11.38 -10.22 5.51
C LYS A 457 -10.69 -11.12 4.50
N VAL A 458 -9.39 -11.27 4.65
CA VAL A 458 -8.56 -12.15 3.84
C VAL A 458 -8.94 -13.60 4.15
N VAL A 459 -9.38 -14.30 3.11
CA VAL A 459 -9.81 -15.70 3.17
C VAL A 459 -8.66 -16.60 2.77
N LYS A 460 -7.95 -16.23 1.71
CA LYS A 460 -6.86 -17.01 1.12
C LYS A 460 -5.73 -16.08 0.72
N THR A 461 -4.51 -16.53 0.92
CA THR A 461 -3.30 -15.85 0.46
C THR A 461 -2.55 -16.77 -0.50
N THR A 462 -2.02 -16.18 -1.55
CA THR A 462 -1.08 -16.83 -2.46
C THR A 462 0.27 -16.16 -2.22
N SER A 463 1.22 -16.89 -1.66
CA SER A 463 2.57 -16.34 -1.45
C SER A 463 3.30 -16.15 -2.79
N ASN A 464 4.11 -15.11 -2.91
CA ASN A 464 5.29 -15.16 -3.79
C ASN A 464 6.10 -16.37 -3.32
N LEU A 465 6.12 -17.42 -4.14
CA LEU A 465 6.06 -18.80 -3.66
C LEU A 465 7.18 -19.27 -2.71
N SER A 466 6.83 -20.35 -1.99
CA SER A 466 7.75 -21.31 -1.37
C SER A 466 9.04 -21.51 -2.15
N THR A 467 10.12 -21.67 -1.41
CA THR A 467 11.50 -22.05 -1.72
C THR A 467 11.76 -22.87 -3.01
N ASN A 468 10.82 -23.68 -3.51
CA ASN A 468 10.95 -24.37 -4.80
C ASN A 468 10.69 -23.47 -6.03
N GLU A 469 9.88 -22.42 -5.91
CA GLU A 469 9.62 -21.52 -7.03
C GLU A 469 10.60 -20.37 -7.10
N ALA A 470 11.31 -20.00 -6.03
CA ALA A 470 12.49 -19.15 -6.16
C ALA A 470 13.65 -19.92 -6.82
N SER A 471 13.79 -21.24 -6.62
CA SER A 471 14.71 -22.05 -7.43
C SER A 471 14.19 -22.31 -8.83
N VAL A 472 12.86 -22.35 -9.07
CA VAL A 472 12.27 -22.48 -10.41
C VAL A 472 12.20 -21.14 -11.17
N LEU A 473 12.08 -20.00 -10.49
CA LEU A 473 12.17 -18.64 -11.04
C LEU A 473 13.62 -18.21 -11.14
N ALA A 474 14.51 -18.56 -10.22
CA ALA A 474 15.94 -18.44 -10.45
C ALA A 474 16.37 -19.40 -11.56
N SER A 475 15.81 -20.61 -11.66
CA SER A 475 16.09 -21.50 -12.81
C SER A 475 15.34 -21.14 -14.09
N ARG A 476 14.28 -20.31 -14.05
CA ARG A 476 13.58 -19.74 -15.24
C ARG A 476 14.18 -18.41 -15.71
N GLN A 477 14.58 -17.55 -14.78
CA GLN A 477 15.41 -16.37 -15.01
C GLN A 477 16.85 -16.77 -15.41
N MET A 478 17.29 -18.00 -15.06
CA MET A 478 18.45 -18.68 -15.65
C MET A 478 18.09 -19.65 -16.79
N ALA A 479 16.81 -19.85 -17.15
CA ALA A 479 16.46 -20.86 -18.16
C ALA A 479 16.86 -20.42 -19.56
N LEU A 480 16.90 -19.12 -19.82
CA LEU A 480 17.33 -18.58 -21.11
C LEU A 480 18.79 -18.10 -21.08
N VAL A 481 19.30 -17.67 -19.91
CA VAL A 481 20.70 -17.25 -19.77
C VAL A 481 21.64 -18.43 -20.01
N GLY A 482 22.56 -18.28 -20.96
CA GLY A 482 23.45 -19.33 -21.46
C GLY A 482 22.85 -20.22 -22.55
N LYS A 483 21.60 -19.96 -23.00
CA LYS A 483 20.97 -20.68 -24.11
C LYS A 483 20.85 -19.81 -25.36
N PRO A 484 20.74 -20.43 -26.56
CA PRO A 484 20.46 -19.70 -27.79
C PRO A 484 19.17 -18.88 -27.67
N CYS A 485 19.24 -17.62 -28.11
CA CYS A 485 18.06 -16.78 -28.27
C CYS A 485 17.13 -17.40 -29.33
N PRO A 486 15.82 -17.54 -29.07
CA PRO A 486 14.85 -17.95 -30.07
C PRO A 486 14.92 -17.03 -31.29
N THR A 487 14.79 -17.60 -32.49
CA THR A 487 14.66 -16.82 -33.71
C THR A 487 13.31 -16.11 -33.71
N LEU A 488 13.32 -14.79 -33.74
CA LEU A 488 12.10 -13.99 -33.79
C LEU A 488 11.70 -13.75 -35.24
N THR A 489 10.42 -14.01 -35.55
CA THR A 489 9.81 -13.81 -36.87
C THR A 489 8.57 -12.94 -36.73
N GLY A 490 8.01 -12.47 -37.85
CA GLY A 490 6.77 -11.66 -37.85
C GLY A 490 6.95 -10.20 -37.40
N LEU A 491 8.19 -9.71 -37.35
CA LEU A 491 8.48 -8.33 -36.94
C LEU A 491 8.37 -7.35 -38.11
N THR A 492 7.63 -6.25 -37.90
CA THR A 492 7.56 -5.12 -38.84
C THR A 492 8.47 -3.99 -38.36
N PHE A 493 9.57 -3.73 -39.07
CA PHE A 493 10.50 -2.66 -38.73
C PHE A 493 9.94 -1.29 -39.10
N VAL A 494 9.86 -0.39 -38.12
CA VAL A 494 9.31 0.97 -38.28
C VAL A 494 10.37 2.06 -38.15
N LYS A 495 11.56 1.72 -37.63
CA LYS A 495 12.76 2.59 -37.59
C LYS A 495 14.03 1.75 -37.65
N GLY A 496 15.03 2.22 -38.41
CA GLY A 496 16.30 1.51 -38.62
C GLY A 496 16.17 0.38 -39.67
N ASP A 497 17.31 -0.19 -40.04
CA ASP A 497 17.34 -1.30 -41.00
C ASP A 497 16.78 -2.59 -40.37
N PRO A 498 16.07 -3.44 -41.15
CA PRO A 498 15.66 -4.76 -40.68
C PRO A 498 16.86 -5.61 -40.27
N VAL A 499 16.78 -6.20 -39.08
CA VAL A 499 17.85 -7.04 -38.50
C VAL A 499 17.25 -8.38 -38.04
N ALA A 500 17.96 -9.47 -38.31
CA ALA A 500 17.58 -10.78 -37.78
C ALA A 500 17.84 -10.86 -36.27
N ILE A 501 16.94 -11.48 -35.51
CA ILE A 501 17.08 -11.66 -34.07
C ILE A 501 17.05 -13.17 -33.76
N PRO A 502 18.13 -13.77 -33.23
CA PRO A 502 19.43 -13.14 -32.91
C PRO A 502 20.25 -12.75 -34.16
N SER A 503 21.01 -11.66 -34.08
CA SER A 503 22.02 -11.31 -35.10
C SER A 503 23.32 -12.06 -34.84
N ARG A 504 24.04 -12.47 -35.89
CA ARG A 504 25.38 -13.09 -35.81
C ARG A 504 26.54 -12.12 -36.03
N THR A 505 26.25 -10.83 -36.17
CA THR A 505 27.27 -9.81 -36.55
C THR A 505 27.87 -9.05 -35.37
N GLY A 506 27.33 -9.20 -34.16
CA GLY A 506 27.79 -8.50 -32.96
C GLY A 506 26.85 -8.69 -31.77
N PRO A 507 27.23 -8.20 -30.57
CA PRO A 507 26.36 -8.23 -29.41
C PRO A 507 25.11 -7.38 -29.65
N MET A 508 24.01 -7.76 -29.01
CA MET A 508 22.71 -7.12 -29.18
C MET A 508 21.96 -6.95 -27.86
N VAL A 509 21.21 -5.85 -27.75
CA VAL A 509 20.17 -5.67 -26.73
C VAL A 509 18.81 -5.68 -27.42
N VAL A 510 17.92 -6.57 -27.00
CA VAL A 510 16.52 -6.62 -27.46
C VAL A 510 15.62 -6.24 -26.30
N GLU A 511 14.85 -5.15 -26.43
CA GLU A 511 13.87 -4.70 -25.43
C GLU A 511 12.46 -5.00 -25.91
N ILE A 512 11.60 -5.56 -25.05
CA ILE A 512 10.15 -5.61 -25.27
C ILE A 512 9.49 -4.46 -24.50
N TRP A 513 8.67 -3.66 -25.19
CA TRP A 513 8.05 -2.44 -24.65
C TRP A 513 6.65 -2.18 -25.25
N ALA A 514 5.93 -1.21 -24.68
CA ALA A 514 4.66 -0.72 -25.21
C ALA A 514 4.50 0.79 -24.99
N THR A 515 3.73 1.50 -25.82
CA THR A 515 3.56 2.95 -25.70
C THR A 515 2.83 3.31 -24.42
N TRP A 516 1.85 2.52 -23.95
CA TRP A 516 1.10 2.76 -22.72
C TRP A 516 1.90 2.48 -21.44
N CYS A 517 3.08 1.88 -21.55
CA CYS A 517 3.93 1.52 -20.42
C CYS A 517 4.78 2.73 -19.97
N GLY A 518 4.40 3.33 -18.83
CA GLY A 518 5.13 4.45 -18.23
C GLY A 518 6.63 4.17 -17.99
N PRO A 519 7.01 3.06 -17.33
CA PRO A 519 8.42 2.70 -17.13
C PRO A 519 9.21 2.51 -18.44
N CYS A 520 8.59 1.99 -19.49
CA CYS A 520 9.22 1.84 -20.81
C CYS A 520 9.63 3.20 -21.39
N ARG A 521 8.76 4.21 -21.28
CA ARG A 521 9.07 5.58 -21.74
C ARG A 521 10.25 6.21 -21.00
N VAL A 522 10.47 5.83 -19.75
CA VAL A 522 11.62 6.29 -18.95
C VAL A 522 12.91 5.60 -19.40
N ALA A 523 12.83 4.37 -19.93
CA ALA A 523 14.00 3.60 -20.38
C ALA A 523 14.55 4.04 -21.75
N PHE A 524 13.75 4.67 -22.62
CA PHE A 524 14.19 5.03 -23.99
C PHE A 524 15.48 5.86 -24.05
N PRO A 525 15.64 6.97 -23.29
CA PRO A 525 16.88 7.74 -23.34
C PRO A 525 18.08 6.93 -22.82
N HIS A 526 17.86 6.03 -21.86
CA HIS A 526 18.90 5.16 -21.32
C HIS A 526 19.38 4.15 -22.36
N LEU A 527 18.47 3.47 -23.06
CA LEU A 527 18.84 2.55 -24.14
C LEU A 527 19.53 3.25 -25.30
N SER A 528 19.10 4.47 -25.64
CA SER A 528 19.79 5.31 -26.61
C SER A 528 21.22 5.65 -26.17
N GLN A 529 21.44 5.96 -24.89
CA GLN A 529 22.78 6.17 -24.34
C GLN A 529 23.64 4.90 -24.40
N LEU A 530 23.10 3.73 -24.09
CA LEU A 530 23.81 2.46 -24.21
C LEU A 530 24.17 2.16 -25.67
N ALA A 531 23.24 2.35 -26.60
CA ALA A 531 23.48 2.20 -28.03
C ALA A 531 24.65 3.09 -28.51
N HIS A 532 24.68 4.35 -28.08
CA HIS A 532 25.79 5.26 -28.39
C HIS A 532 27.10 4.81 -27.73
N LYS A 533 27.10 4.48 -26.43
CA LYS A 533 28.29 4.10 -25.66
C LYS A 533 29.02 2.90 -26.26
N TYR A 534 28.29 1.88 -26.72
CA TYR A 534 28.87 0.64 -27.24
C TYR A 534 28.85 0.53 -28.76
N ARG A 535 28.50 1.60 -29.48
CA ARG A 535 28.46 1.60 -30.96
C ARG A 535 29.80 1.17 -31.57
N ALA A 536 30.91 1.66 -31.03
CA ALA A 536 32.26 1.30 -31.48
C ALA A 536 32.62 -0.18 -31.23
N LYS A 537 31.92 -0.84 -30.31
CA LYS A 537 32.04 -2.29 -30.02
C LYS A 537 31.02 -3.13 -30.78
N GLY A 538 30.30 -2.53 -31.74
CA GLY A 538 29.35 -3.24 -32.60
C GLY A 538 28.02 -3.59 -31.94
N LEU A 539 27.65 -2.95 -30.80
CA LEU A 539 26.37 -3.20 -30.14
C LEU A 539 25.19 -2.75 -31.02
N LEU A 540 24.25 -3.67 -31.27
CA LEU A 540 22.94 -3.37 -31.86
C LEU A 540 21.88 -3.28 -30.76
N VAL A 541 21.04 -2.26 -30.78
CA VAL A 541 19.89 -2.14 -29.87
C VAL A 541 18.61 -2.19 -30.69
N VAL A 542 17.69 -3.08 -30.33
CA VAL A 542 16.40 -3.25 -31.00
C VAL A 542 15.28 -3.18 -29.96
N GLY A 543 14.40 -2.20 -30.09
CA GLY A 543 13.16 -2.13 -29.31
C GLY A 543 12.01 -2.77 -30.08
N ILE A 544 11.40 -3.81 -29.53
CA ILE A 544 10.22 -4.48 -30.07
C ILE A 544 9.00 -3.99 -29.29
N ASN A 545 8.13 -3.26 -29.99
CA ASN A 545 6.83 -2.89 -29.47
C ASN A 545 5.87 -4.09 -29.55
N MET A 546 5.16 -4.40 -28.46
CA MET A 546 4.26 -5.56 -28.38
C MET A 546 2.78 -5.13 -28.44
N GLY A 547 2.04 -5.70 -29.40
CA GLY A 547 0.58 -5.69 -29.41
C GLY A 547 -0.06 -4.37 -29.81
N GLU A 548 0.66 -3.51 -30.54
CA GLU A 548 0.13 -2.24 -31.07
C GLU A 548 0.38 -2.15 -32.59
N GLU A 549 -0.39 -1.30 -33.27
CA GLU A 549 -0.38 -1.20 -34.74
C GLU A 549 0.82 -0.41 -35.27
N ALA A 550 1.41 -0.87 -36.38
CA ALA A 550 2.69 -0.35 -36.87
C ALA A 550 2.68 1.13 -37.27
N THR A 551 1.56 1.64 -37.81
CA THR A 551 1.38 3.05 -38.15
C THR A 551 1.34 3.92 -36.90
N HIS A 552 0.64 3.48 -35.85
CA HIS A 552 0.66 4.14 -34.54
C HIS A 552 2.09 4.23 -33.98
N ILE A 553 2.84 3.14 -34.02
CA ILE A 553 4.21 3.11 -33.48
C ILE A 553 5.16 3.96 -34.32
N ARG A 554 5.03 3.96 -35.65
CA ARG A 554 5.85 4.83 -36.52
C ARG A 554 5.69 6.30 -36.15
N ASN A 555 4.45 6.76 -35.95
CA ASN A 555 4.17 8.12 -35.53
C ASN A 555 4.70 8.42 -34.11
N PHE A 556 4.51 7.49 -33.17
CA PHE A 556 5.02 7.63 -31.81
C PHE A 556 6.54 7.76 -31.77
N VAL A 557 7.25 6.88 -32.49
CA VAL A 557 8.72 6.88 -32.54
C VAL A 557 9.26 8.15 -33.19
N GLN A 558 8.58 8.69 -34.21
CA GLN A 558 8.91 10.00 -34.79
C GLN A 558 8.74 11.12 -33.77
N GLN A 559 7.66 11.13 -32.99
CA GLN A 559 7.44 12.12 -31.93
C GLN A 559 8.46 12.05 -30.80
N GLN A 560 9.00 10.86 -30.50
CA GLN A 560 10.06 10.71 -29.49
C GLN A 560 11.42 11.27 -29.94
N GLY A 561 11.63 11.48 -31.25
CA GLY A 561 12.85 12.07 -31.81
C GLY A 561 14.12 11.37 -31.34
N ASP A 562 15.04 12.14 -30.76
CA ASP A 562 16.35 11.68 -30.27
C ASP A 562 16.29 10.82 -29.01
N LYS A 563 15.10 10.64 -28.39
CA LYS A 563 14.97 9.75 -27.23
C LYS A 563 15.05 8.28 -27.60
N ILE A 564 14.74 7.93 -28.85
CA ILE A 564 14.84 6.56 -29.38
C ILE A 564 15.74 6.62 -30.61
N VAL A 565 17.05 6.45 -30.46
CA VAL A 565 18.01 6.51 -31.60
C VAL A 565 18.26 5.16 -32.26
N TYR A 566 17.73 4.09 -31.66
CA TYR A 566 17.98 2.71 -32.03
C TYR A 566 16.88 2.13 -32.93
N THR A 567 17.10 0.91 -33.44
CA THR A 567 16.17 0.22 -34.34
C THR A 567 14.88 -0.15 -33.59
N VAL A 568 13.73 0.03 -34.24
CA VAL A 568 12.42 -0.30 -33.66
C VAL A 568 11.64 -1.21 -34.59
N ALA A 569 11.13 -2.29 -34.03
CA ALA A 569 10.23 -3.22 -34.67
C ALA A 569 8.89 -3.31 -33.92
N VAL A 570 7.87 -3.78 -34.62
CA VAL A 570 6.52 -3.99 -34.11
C VAL A 570 6.19 -5.47 -34.23
N ASP A 571 5.76 -6.05 -33.11
CA ASP A 571 5.19 -7.38 -32.99
C ASP A 571 3.68 -7.24 -32.79
N ASP A 572 2.96 -7.19 -33.91
CA ASP A 572 1.50 -7.01 -33.96
C ASP A 572 0.75 -8.23 -33.40
N SER A 573 1.26 -9.44 -33.69
CA SER A 573 0.72 -10.71 -33.24
C SER A 573 1.03 -11.05 -31.79
N GLY A 574 2.04 -10.40 -31.20
CA GLY A 574 2.58 -10.74 -29.88
C GLY A 574 3.42 -12.02 -29.86
N ALA A 575 3.68 -12.65 -31.03
CA ALA A 575 4.38 -13.91 -31.12
C ALA A 575 5.86 -13.80 -30.78
N ALA A 576 6.53 -12.71 -31.17
CA ALA A 576 7.94 -12.50 -30.87
C ALA A 576 8.17 -12.21 -29.38
N ALA A 577 7.30 -11.39 -28.78
CA ALA A 577 7.29 -11.14 -27.35
C ALA A 577 6.98 -12.44 -26.59
N GLN A 578 5.99 -13.22 -27.00
CA GLN A 578 5.67 -14.51 -26.38
C GLN A 578 6.83 -15.51 -26.50
N ALA A 579 7.52 -15.56 -27.63
CA ALA A 579 8.67 -16.44 -27.82
C ALA A 579 9.82 -16.09 -26.88
N LEU A 580 10.17 -14.80 -26.75
CA LEU A 580 11.31 -14.37 -25.96
C LEU A 580 10.99 -14.28 -24.46
N MET A 581 9.88 -13.61 -24.11
CA MET A 581 9.43 -13.44 -22.73
C MET A 581 8.90 -14.76 -22.14
N GLY A 582 8.19 -15.57 -22.94
CA GLY A 582 7.75 -16.90 -22.54
C GLY A 582 8.91 -17.85 -22.27
N ALA A 583 9.95 -17.84 -23.12
CA ALA A 583 11.17 -18.63 -22.90
C ALA A 583 11.94 -18.20 -21.65
N ALA A 584 11.87 -16.92 -21.27
CA ALA A 584 12.45 -16.38 -20.05
C ALA A 584 11.51 -16.46 -18.82
N GLY A 585 10.26 -16.91 -19.00
CA GLY A 585 9.27 -17.00 -17.93
C GLY A 585 8.88 -15.65 -17.33
N VAL A 586 8.91 -14.57 -18.12
CA VAL A 586 8.62 -13.19 -17.71
C VAL A 586 7.39 -12.64 -18.44
N SER A 587 6.68 -11.70 -17.83
CA SER A 587 5.49 -11.06 -18.41
C SER A 587 5.42 -9.55 -18.20
N GLY A 588 6.39 -8.96 -17.50
CA GLY A 588 6.46 -7.51 -17.25
C GLY A 588 7.29 -6.78 -18.31
N ILE A 589 6.96 -5.53 -18.59
CA ILE A 589 7.70 -4.63 -19.49
C ILE A 589 8.01 -3.29 -18.77
N PRO A 590 9.11 -2.59 -19.10
CA PRO A 590 10.10 -2.92 -20.12
C PRO A 590 10.98 -4.09 -19.67
N HIS A 591 11.30 -4.98 -20.59
CA HIS A 591 12.19 -6.10 -20.33
C HIS A 591 13.18 -6.26 -21.46
N ALA A 592 14.46 -6.22 -21.13
CA ALA A 592 15.56 -6.24 -22.08
C ALA A 592 16.40 -7.51 -21.96
N PHE A 593 16.94 -7.97 -23.08
CA PHE A 593 17.75 -9.16 -23.23
C PHE A 593 19.11 -8.78 -23.80
N ILE A 594 20.20 -9.21 -23.17
CA ILE A 594 21.56 -9.08 -23.67
C ILE A 594 21.91 -10.38 -24.39
N ILE A 595 22.23 -10.29 -25.67
CA ILE A 595 22.58 -11.41 -26.54
C ILE A 595 24.01 -11.18 -27.03
N ASP A 596 24.88 -12.18 -26.93
CA ASP A 596 26.23 -12.08 -27.47
C ASP A 596 26.30 -12.33 -28.98
N ALA A 597 27.48 -12.17 -29.58
CA ALA A 597 27.69 -12.39 -31.00
C ALA A 597 27.45 -13.85 -31.47
N SER A 598 27.41 -14.82 -30.55
CA SER A 598 27.06 -16.22 -30.87
C SER A 598 25.54 -16.45 -30.94
N GLY A 599 24.74 -15.44 -30.57
CA GLY A 599 23.30 -15.54 -30.47
C GLY A 599 22.83 -16.15 -29.15
N THR A 600 23.68 -16.20 -28.13
CA THR A 600 23.36 -16.74 -26.80
C THR A 600 22.91 -15.62 -25.87
N VAL A 601 21.84 -15.84 -25.11
CA VAL A 601 21.36 -14.85 -24.13
C VAL A 601 22.28 -14.86 -22.92
N GLN A 602 22.93 -13.73 -22.64
CA GLN A 602 23.88 -13.57 -21.54
C GLN A 602 23.24 -12.98 -20.28
N HIS A 603 22.14 -12.26 -20.44
CA HIS A 603 21.35 -11.70 -19.35
C HIS A 603 19.98 -11.25 -19.83
N HIS A 604 19.03 -11.09 -18.93
CA HIS A 604 17.81 -10.34 -19.18
C HIS A 604 17.24 -9.75 -17.90
N GLY A 605 16.55 -8.62 -18.02
CA GLY A 605 16.01 -7.88 -16.87
C GLY A 605 15.56 -6.47 -17.27
N HIS A 606 15.31 -5.62 -16.28
CA HIS A 606 14.98 -4.23 -16.56
C HIS A 606 16.24 -3.49 -17.05
N PRO A 607 16.19 -2.73 -18.16
CA PRO A 607 17.39 -2.16 -18.81
C PRO A 607 18.15 -1.17 -17.94
N MET A 608 17.49 -0.55 -16.97
CA MET A 608 18.09 0.41 -16.03
C MET A 608 18.64 -0.21 -14.74
N GLU A 609 18.60 -1.54 -14.58
CA GLU A 609 19.17 -2.20 -13.40
C GLU A 609 20.70 -2.17 -13.43
N PRO A 610 21.40 -1.95 -12.28
CA PRO A 610 22.86 -1.91 -12.25
C PRO A 610 23.52 -3.17 -12.81
N LYS A 611 22.93 -4.34 -12.56
CA LYS A 611 23.42 -5.64 -13.05
C LYS A 611 23.33 -5.75 -14.58
N PHE A 612 22.34 -5.11 -15.20
CA PHE A 612 22.17 -5.09 -16.66
C PHE A 612 23.34 -4.36 -17.32
N ALA A 613 23.66 -3.16 -16.83
CA ALA A 613 24.78 -2.38 -17.34
C ALA A 613 26.13 -3.10 -17.16
N GLN A 614 26.37 -3.70 -15.99
CA GLN A 614 27.58 -4.48 -15.72
C GLN A 614 27.73 -5.64 -16.72
N LYS A 615 26.64 -6.40 -16.94
CA LYS A 615 26.70 -7.57 -17.83
C LYS A 615 26.83 -7.17 -19.30
N LEU A 616 26.26 -6.04 -19.69
CA LEU A 616 26.44 -5.47 -21.03
C LEU A 616 27.89 -5.04 -21.25
N ASP A 617 28.52 -4.42 -20.24
CA ASP A 617 29.95 -4.06 -20.28
C ASP A 617 30.84 -5.29 -20.49
N GLU A 618 30.56 -6.41 -19.80
CA GLU A 618 31.27 -7.68 -19.97
C GLU A 618 31.11 -8.23 -21.40
N VAL A 619 29.88 -8.34 -21.89
CA VAL A 619 29.57 -8.91 -23.22
C VAL A 619 30.19 -8.06 -24.33
N CYS A 620 30.03 -6.74 -24.26
CA CYS A 620 30.60 -5.83 -25.24
C CYS A 620 32.13 -5.76 -25.16
N SER A 621 32.74 -6.00 -24.01
CA SER A 621 34.22 -6.02 -23.88
C SER A 621 34.83 -7.36 -24.28
N ALA A 622 34.07 -8.46 -24.18
CA ALA A 622 34.48 -9.77 -24.68
C ALA A 622 34.29 -9.93 -26.20
N ALA A 623 33.45 -9.09 -26.82
CA ALA A 623 33.31 -9.05 -28.27
C ALA A 623 34.63 -8.60 -28.92
N ALA A 624 35.23 -9.47 -29.74
CA ALA A 624 36.43 -9.13 -30.51
C ALA A 624 36.17 -7.88 -31.37
N ALA A 625 37.19 -7.02 -31.50
CA ALA A 625 37.10 -5.81 -32.29
C ALA A 625 36.54 -6.13 -33.69
N PRO A 626 35.56 -5.36 -34.19
CA PRO A 626 35.13 -5.53 -35.58
C PRO A 626 36.33 -5.32 -36.50
N PRO A 627 36.39 -6.00 -37.67
CA PRO A 627 37.44 -5.74 -38.64
C PRO A 627 37.52 -4.23 -38.94
N PRO A 628 38.72 -3.69 -39.21
CA PRO A 628 38.92 -2.25 -39.30
C PRO A 628 37.95 -1.63 -40.30
N ALA A 629 37.38 -0.49 -39.93
CA ALA A 629 36.55 0.30 -40.81
C ALA A 629 37.29 0.49 -42.15
N GLY A 630 36.62 0.11 -43.24
CA GLY A 630 37.05 0.51 -44.58
C GLY A 630 37.24 2.04 -44.65
N PRO A 631 37.94 2.54 -45.69
CA PRO A 631 38.32 3.94 -45.77
C PRO A 631 37.11 4.88 -45.58
N PRO A 632 37.33 6.09 -45.04
CA PRO A 632 36.26 6.97 -44.58
C PRO A 632 35.17 7.16 -45.65
N LYS A 633 33.93 6.89 -45.26
CA LYS A 633 32.75 6.92 -46.13
C LYS A 633 32.57 8.31 -46.72
N ARG A 634 32.54 8.41 -48.06
CA ARG A 634 32.24 9.65 -48.79
C ARG A 634 30.74 9.93 -48.69
N GLU A 635 30.36 11.09 -48.17
CA GLU A 635 28.97 11.56 -48.20
C GLU A 635 28.56 11.84 -49.65
N LEU A 636 27.50 11.19 -50.11
CA LEU A 636 26.86 11.46 -51.39
C LEU A 636 25.80 12.56 -51.19
N PRO A 637 25.83 13.64 -51.99
CA PRO A 637 24.85 14.70 -51.89
C PRO A 637 23.43 14.19 -52.24
N PRO A 638 22.39 14.83 -51.68
CA PRO A 638 20.99 14.52 -52.02
C PRO A 638 20.72 14.76 -53.51
N VAL A 639 19.81 13.98 -54.07
CA VAL A 639 19.44 14.10 -55.48
C VAL A 639 18.43 15.24 -55.63
N SER A 640 18.86 16.37 -56.20
CA SER A 640 18.03 17.56 -56.43
C SER A 640 17.33 17.60 -57.80
N ALA A 641 17.43 16.52 -58.58
CA ALA A 641 16.85 16.45 -59.92
C ALA A 641 15.32 16.33 -59.90
N SER A 642 14.64 17.00 -60.84
CA SER A 642 13.18 16.94 -60.97
C SER A 642 12.71 15.58 -61.49
N ARG A 643 11.40 15.29 -61.35
CA ARG A 643 10.81 14.05 -61.87
C ARG A 643 10.98 13.92 -63.39
N GLU A 644 10.87 15.01 -64.14
CA GLU A 644 11.08 14.97 -65.59
C GLU A 644 12.54 14.68 -65.96
N GLU A 645 13.49 15.22 -65.20
CA GLU A 645 14.93 15.01 -65.43
C GLU A 645 15.32 13.54 -65.17
N LEU A 646 14.83 12.95 -64.08
CA LEU A 646 15.04 11.54 -63.76
C LEU A 646 14.34 10.60 -64.77
N ALA A 647 13.14 10.98 -65.23
CA ALA A 647 12.43 10.23 -66.28
C ALA A 647 13.18 10.25 -67.63
N GLY A 648 14.03 11.26 -67.88
CA GLY A 648 14.90 11.33 -69.06
C GLY A 648 16.14 10.41 -69.01
N MET A 649 16.59 10.00 -67.82
CA MET A 649 17.83 9.22 -67.68
C MET A 649 17.66 7.75 -68.11
N PRO A 650 18.70 7.08 -68.65
CA PRO A 650 18.63 5.66 -68.97
C PRO A 650 18.46 4.81 -67.69
N VAL A 651 17.71 3.70 -67.78
CA VAL A 651 17.36 2.81 -66.63
C VAL A 651 18.60 2.37 -65.84
N ARG A 652 19.73 2.13 -66.52
CA ARG A 652 21.00 1.76 -65.89
C ARG A 652 21.53 2.85 -64.95
N ALA A 653 21.38 4.12 -65.33
CA ALA A 653 21.80 5.24 -64.49
C ALA A 653 20.90 5.41 -63.26
N LEU A 654 19.58 5.20 -63.42
CA LEU A 654 18.64 5.22 -62.29
C LEU A 654 18.92 4.09 -61.29
N LYS A 655 19.19 2.87 -61.78
CA LYS A 655 19.58 1.74 -60.94
C LYS A 655 20.90 2.01 -60.22
N GLN A 656 21.87 2.61 -60.90
CA GLN A 656 23.17 2.96 -60.31
C GLN A 656 23.03 4.02 -59.20
N ILE A 657 22.14 5.02 -59.35
CA ILE A 657 21.85 6.01 -58.30
C ILE A 657 21.32 5.34 -57.02
N LEU A 658 20.44 4.35 -57.18
CA LEU A 658 19.88 3.56 -56.07
C LEU A 658 20.94 2.63 -55.46
N GLU A 659 21.73 1.96 -56.29
CA GLU A 659 22.83 1.07 -55.89
C GLU A 659 23.91 1.80 -55.08
N GLU A 660 24.35 2.98 -55.55
CA GLU A 660 25.36 3.79 -54.89
C GLU A 660 24.91 4.30 -53.52
N ARG A 661 23.58 4.35 -53.28
CA ARG A 661 22.96 4.76 -52.02
C ARG A 661 22.43 3.57 -51.20
N GLY A 662 22.72 2.34 -51.63
CA GLY A 662 22.33 1.12 -50.92
C GLY A 662 20.82 0.83 -50.90
N ILE A 663 20.05 1.45 -51.80
CA ILE A 663 18.60 1.29 -51.88
C ILE A 663 18.27 0.17 -52.88
N SER A 664 17.60 -0.87 -52.39
CA SER A 664 17.18 -1.99 -53.24
C SER A 664 16.16 -1.55 -54.28
N TYR A 665 16.36 -2.00 -55.52
CA TYR A 665 15.42 -1.88 -56.63
C TYR A 665 14.86 -3.24 -57.10
N ALA A 666 15.06 -4.30 -56.29
CA ALA A 666 14.55 -5.63 -56.59
C ALA A 666 13.01 -5.61 -56.69
N GLY A 667 12.47 -6.11 -57.80
CA GLY A 667 11.02 -6.14 -58.06
C GLY A 667 10.46 -4.91 -58.79
N LEU A 668 11.26 -3.87 -59.04
CA LEU A 668 10.84 -2.71 -59.84
C LEU A 668 11.08 -2.99 -61.32
N ALA A 669 10.00 -3.18 -62.08
CA ALA A 669 10.05 -3.55 -63.49
C ALA A 669 9.96 -2.33 -64.40
N GLU A 670 9.24 -1.30 -63.97
CA GLU A 670 9.01 -0.11 -64.78
C GLU A 670 9.96 1.05 -64.41
N LYS A 671 10.29 1.86 -65.42
CA LYS A 671 11.19 3.01 -65.26
C LYS A 671 10.59 4.08 -64.33
N SER A 672 9.29 4.29 -64.39
CA SER A 672 8.51 5.18 -63.52
C SER A 672 8.70 4.83 -62.04
N GLU A 673 8.66 3.55 -61.69
CA GLU A 673 8.82 3.07 -60.31
C GLU A 673 10.23 3.32 -59.77
N LEU A 674 11.26 3.23 -60.62
CA LEU A 674 12.63 3.57 -60.26
C LEU A 674 12.78 5.07 -59.99
N VAL A 675 12.16 5.92 -60.81
CA VAL A 675 12.16 7.37 -60.63
C VAL A 675 11.46 7.75 -59.33
N ASP A 676 10.30 7.16 -59.06
CA ASP A 676 9.53 7.43 -57.85
C ASP A 676 10.27 6.97 -56.60
N ARG A 677 10.96 5.82 -56.65
CA ARG A 677 11.82 5.34 -55.56
C ARG A 677 12.99 6.28 -55.28
N ILE A 678 13.59 6.87 -56.32
CA ILE A 678 14.67 7.85 -56.17
C ILE A 678 14.13 9.14 -55.55
N LEU A 679 12.99 9.64 -56.00
CA LEU A 679 12.39 10.85 -55.43
C LEU A 679 11.90 10.65 -54.00
N GLU A 680 11.38 9.47 -53.66
CA GLU A 680 10.92 9.15 -52.29
C GLU A 680 12.09 9.05 -51.31
N ARG A 681 13.19 8.39 -51.73
CA ARG A 681 14.26 8.03 -50.82
C ARG A 681 15.47 8.95 -50.93
N CYS A 682 15.87 9.36 -52.14
CA CYS A 682 17.16 10.03 -52.37
C CYS A 682 17.12 11.56 -52.34
N SER A 683 15.95 12.19 -52.28
CA SER A 683 15.79 13.64 -52.50
C SER A 683 16.06 14.52 -51.27
N ASN A 684 15.88 13.99 -50.05
CA ASN A 684 16.02 14.75 -48.80
C ASN A 684 16.97 14.11 -47.77
N VAL A 685 17.79 13.15 -48.19
CA VAL A 685 18.64 12.37 -47.28
C VAL A 685 20.07 12.33 -47.83
N SER A 686 21.04 12.73 -47.00
CA SER A 686 22.47 12.51 -47.28
C SER A 686 22.83 11.06 -46.99
N TYR A 687 23.51 10.41 -47.92
CA TYR A 687 23.87 8.99 -47.82
C TYR A 687 25.36 8.83 -47.65
N THR A 688 25.76 7.97 -46.71
CA THR A 688 27.16 7.54 -46.57
C THR A 688 27.32 6.17 -47.21
N ARG A 689 28.18 6.06 -48.22
CA ARG A 689 28.45 4.76 -48.87
C ARG A 689 29.09 3.79 -47.88
#